data_AF-A0A8J4PK69-F1
#
_entry.id   AF-A0A8J4PK69-F1
#
_cell.length_a   1.000
_cell.length_b   1.000
_cell.length_c   1.000
_cell.angle_alpha   90.00
_cell.angle_beta   90.00
_cell.angle_gamma   90.00
#
_symmetry.space_group_name_H-M   'P 1'
#
loop_
_entity.id
_entity.type
_entity.pdbx_description
1 polymer ?
#
loop_
_entity_poly.entity_id
_entity_poly.type
_entity_poly.pdbx_seq_one_letter_code
_entity_poly.pdbx_strand_id
1 'polypeptide(L)'
;MTSNIKDDDNEQQQQQQQQQQQQQQSNDIKAQSMEVLKTIYLNLQRLKDSYFENQNKNKQLFDLGTQVIKDQNKLNVIDSNSIESNVGKSDNNEKDDKEREKQVQELQNQIESLHKVISVLEIDNKNSKTSFSDMKASLDTIMEKGRVQMKSLQVEKIKNTELQNQIVNERTQSEKFKKENLVLKSKVQEMMFLLQKSTEEDDYYQNLAKELYYENANLRELLKISDSFENSSLPDKKKREMDISNSRLKIQTFRNVYQNLHIRNNITHYIVKSRNVKIISKKYKDIADVEWMIQNKHLGLLKDKLRNQCFLFLLPSSFNLLFSLDLELLKMCLERFKGYIVPTCYSFPCWASHAAFYNNFPVVQYLIEQLHFKSNYLAIENAARSNNIEMFEYLFNLNNTEISIETLEYAVFHQNFDMIKMIIDKKQSINIDFSKSPNQYENIYLKSLFNLDIFKLIVESFPKKTFTSNMFFSSICNKEVFEYLFTSYYDIKYWTTSDIYRQQDISQLIYHCAKNGLLDILKVMYKLNLIQVSFENIAESALSNNQMHVYYYLKSIKPSLSLSNLSISQVKGLIYDYEKLGYFHMELGLKITQDCLFESIKSSFQIFNYVWDHCNLTFKNNNVYYLEDNISDRLVSKCVHFGNLQVLEFFKEKGIFNPECKLVYPSSSLGSNPSSLGILQLMLKDIDWVAYLYAYPILERACISGSINVFVYIFEKVEKNTLRSECLTNLAILASSHNHLSIIKYLVDKKAALFDSVVDNTCKTSFTHILAYLLENNCLYSHRSFLNCCAFGQYRNLKLLSKYSKSVFDKPDILEKGFIASITNHHLKIVDYLISHYKFQNHKDIIPHLIRSGNLNSLQTYLSINQLSDEKINLSIFHISLCAGFLDIAQCFYSKQFLLSTSVMEMVIYRRFVHILEYLATLKGLKFDQGFLVDRAKFKIQDFNHDAHFKFFLEYLLDFNLKHPKLLKFMILK
;
A
#
# COMPACT_ATOMS: atom_id res chain seq x y z
N MET A 1 -6.31 -22.97 27.36
CA MET A 1 -5.80 -21.60 27.13
C MET A 1 -5.91 -21.14 25.67
N THR A 2 -6.02 -22.03 24.68
CA THR A 2 -6.27 -21.69 23.27
C THR A 2 -7.73 -21.33 22.93
N SER A 3 -8.69 -21.59 23.82
CA SER A 3 -10.08 -21.12 23.68
C SER A 3 -10.19 -19.61 23.88
N ASN A 4 -9.49 -19.04 24.87
CA ASN A 4 -9.60 -17.62 25.20
C ASN A 4 -8.91 -16.70 24.17
N ILE A 5 -7.89 -17.20 23.46
CA ILE A 5 -7.19 -16.41 22.42
C ILE A 5 -8.08 -16.21 21.17
N LYS A 6 -8.94 -17.18 20.86
CA LYS A 6 -9.87 -17.07 19.72
C LYS A 6 -11.05 -16.13 20.00
N ASP A 7 -11.41 -15.96 21.27
CA ASP A 7 -12.47 -15.03 21.67
C ASP A 7 -11.96 -13.59 21.63
N ASP A 8 -10.70 -13.34 22.05
CA ASP A 8 -10.05 -12.03 21.94
C ASP A 8 -9.84 -11.60 20.47
N ASP A 9 -9.45 -12.53 19.58
CA ASP A 9 -9.28 -12.26 18.14
C ASP A 9 -10.64 -11.96 17.45
N ASN A 10 -11.72 -12.60 17.87
CA ASN A 10 -13.06 -12.35 17.35
C ASN A 10 -13.63 -11.00 17.83
N GLU A 11 -13.37 -10.61 19.09
CA GLU A 11 -13.74 -9.29 19.60
C GLU A 11 -12.95 -8.19 18.87
N GLN A 12 -11.65 -8.38 18.63
CA GLN A 12 -10.85 -7.43 17.85
C GLN A 12 -11.36 -7.31 16.41
N GLN A 13 -11.72 -8.42 15.75
CA GLN A 13 -12.31 -8.40 14.41
C GLN A 13 -13.69 -7.73 14.38
N GLN A 14 -14.54 -7.93 15.39
CA GLN A 14 -15.82 -7.23 15.49
C GLN A 14 -15.64 -5.73 15.73
N GLN A 15 -14.72 -5.33 16.61
CA GLN A 15 -14.40 -3.92 16.84
C GLN A 15 -13.85 -3.25 15.56
N GLN A 16 -12.99 -3.96 14.82
CA GLN A 16 -12.45 -3.46 13.56
C GLN A 16 -13.53 -3.32 12.48
N GLN A 17 -14.47 -4.25 12.39
CA GLN A 17 -15.62 -4.15 11.48
C GLN A 17 -16.56 -2.99 11.86
N GLN A 18 -16.83 -2.77 13.15
CA GLN A 18 -17.63 -1.63 13.60
C GLN A 18 -16.96 -0.29 13.28
N GLN A 19 -15.64 -0.17 13.48
CA GLN A 19 -14.90 1.04 13.12
C GLN A 19 -14.94 1.30 11.61
N GLN A 20 -14.81 0.27 10.78
CA GLN A 20 -14.93 0.40 9.32
C GLN A 20 -16.33 0.86 8.89
N GLN A 21 -17.39 0.33 9.51
CA GLN A 21 -18.77 0.75 9.22
C GLN A 21 -19.02 2.21 9.63
N GLN A 22 -18.52 2.65 10.78
CA GLN A 22 -18.64 4.05 11.22
C GLN A 22 -17.86 5.00 10.30
N GLN A 23 -16.67 4.59 9.86
CA GLN A 23 -15.86 5.37 8.92
C GLN A 23 -16.54 5.49 7.55
N GLN A 24 -17.19 4.42 7.09
CA GLN A 24 -17.93 4.43 5.82
C GLN A 24 -19.17 5.34 5.89
N GLN A 25 -19.96 5.27 6.97
CA GLN A 25 -21.08 6.19 7.19
C GLN A 25 -20.64 7.66 7.25
N SER A 26 -19.51 7.95 7.93
CA SER A 26 -18.94 9.29 7.97
C SER A 26 -18.56 9.80 6.57
N ASN A 27 -17.99 8.94 5.73
CA ASN A 27 -17.61 9.28 4.36
C ASN A 27 -18.82 9.53 3.46
N ASP A 28 -19.88 8.73 3.60
CA ASP A 28 -21.11 8.91 2.83
C ASP A 28 -21.81 10.24 3.17
N ILE A 29 -21.84 10.63 4.46
CA ILE A 29 -22.37 11.93 4.91
C ILE A 29 -21.53 13.08 4.33
N LYS A 30 -20.20 12.96 4.31
CA LYS A 30 -19.31 13.96 3.69
C LYS A 30 -19.55 14.09 2.19
N ALA A 31 -19.74 12.98 1.48
CA ALA A 31 -20.01 12.97 0.05
C ALA A 31 -21.35 13.66 -0.28
N GLN A 32 -22.41 13.34 0.46
CA GLN A 32 -23.72 14.00 0.31
C GLN A 32 -23.64 15.51 0.58
N SER A 33 -22.92 15.91 1.63
CA SER A 33 -22.72 17.33 1.95
C SER A 33 -21.95 18.07 0.85
N MET A 34 -20.96 17.42 0.24
CA MET A 34 -20.16 18.00 -0.84
C MET A 34 -20.99 18.23 -2.13
N GLU A 35 -21.92 17.32 -2.45
CA GLU A 35 -22.78 17.45 -3.63
C GLU A 35 -23.81 18.59 -3.47
N VAL A 36 -24.33 18.79 -2.25
CA VAL A 36 -25.20 19.94 -1.94
C VAL A 36 -24.43 21.25 -2.09
N LEU A 37 -23.20 21.33 -1.56
CA LEU A 37 -22.35 22.52 -1.70
C LEU A 37 -22.01 22.83 -3.17
N LYS A 38 -21.74 21.81 -3.97
CA LYS A 38 -21.49 21.95 -5.41
C LYS A 38 -22.69 22.53 -6.15
N THR A 39 -23.90 22.10 -5.80
CA THR A 39 -25.15 22.63 -6.36
C THR A 39 -25.35 24.10 -6.01
N ILE A 40 -25.09 24.48 -4.75
CA ILE A 40 -25.15 25.88 -4.29
C ILE A 40 -24.15 26.75 -5.07
N TYR A 41 -22.91 26.27 -5.20
CA TYR A 41 -21.86 26.98 -5.94
C TYR A 41 -22.26 27.25 -7.40
N LEU A 42 -22.80 26.24 -8.09
CA LEU A 42 -23.27 26.39 -9.48
C LEU A 42 -24.40 27.43 -9.61
N ASN A 43 -25.32 27.47 -8.65
CA ASN A 43 -26.39 28.46 -8.65
C ASN A 43 -25.88 29.88 -8.38
N LEU A 44 -24.92 30.04 -7.47
CA LEU A 44 -24.26 31.34 -7.24
C LEU A 44 -23.49 31.82 -8.47
N GLN A 45 -22.85 30.91 -9.20
CA GLN A 45 -22.16 31.23 -10.44
C GLN A 45 -23.12 31.73 -11.52
N ARG A 46 -24.25 31.02 -11.72
CA ARG A 46 -25.31 31.47 -12.66
C ARG A 46 -25.85 32.85 -12.32
N LEU A 47 -26.03 33.13 -11.03
CA LEU A 47 -26.49 34.44 -10.56
C LEU A 47 -25.49 35.55 -10.88
N LYS A 48 -24.20 35.29 -10.64
CA LYS A 48 -23.11 36.21 -10.96
C LYS A 48 -23.07 36.53 -12.45
N ASP A 49 -23.19 35.52 -13.30
CA ASP A 49 -23.18 35.70 -14.76
C ASP A 49 -24.38 36.53 -15.22
N SER A 50 -25.58 36.25 -14.71
CA SER A 50 -26.79 37.03 -14.99
C SER A 50 -26.68 38.49 -14.51
N TYR A 51 -26.04 38.73 -13.36
CA TYR A 51 -25.78 40.09 -12.87
C TYR A 51 -24.86 40.88 -13.81
N PHE A 52 -23.78 40.27 -14.31
CA PHE A 52 -22.88 40.92 -15.27
C PHE A 52 -23.55 41.20 -16.61
N GLU A 53 -24.40 40.29 -17.09
CA GLU A 53 -25.20 40.52 -18.30
C GLU A 53 -26.11 41.74 -18.14
N ASN A 54 -26.78 41.87 -17.00
CA ASN A 54 -27.64 43.01 -16.70
C ASN A 54 -26.84 44.32 -16.55
N GLN A 55 -25.65 44.29 -15.94
CA GLN A 55 -24.77 45.46 -15.91
C GLN A 55 -24.36 45.92 -17.32
N ASN A 56 -24.06 44.99 -18.22
CA ASN A 56 -23.71 45.30 -19.60
C ASN A 56 -24.90 45.91 -20.36
N LYS A 57 -26.11 45.37 -20.18
CA LYS A 57 -27.34 45.95 -20.76
C LYS A 57 -27.59 47.36 -20.25
N ASN A 58 -27.45 47.59 -18.94
CA ASN A 58 -27.59 48.93 -18.35
C ASN A 58 -26.56 49.92 -18.88
N LYS A 59 -25.32 49.47 -19.10
CA LYS A 59 -24.28 50.31 -19.72
C LYS A 59 -24.63 50.68 -21.16
N GLN A 60 -25.07 49.72 -21.98
CA GLN A 60 -25.51 49.98 -23.35
C GLN A 60 -26.67 50.99 -23.41
N LEU A 61 -27.63 50.88 -22.50
CA LEU A 61 -28.75 51.82 -22.38
C LEU A 61 -28.30 53.22 -21.96
N PHE A 62 -27.34 53.30 -21.04
CA PHE A 62 -26.76 54.58 -20.64
C PHE A 62 -26.01 55.27 -21.79
N ASP A 63 -25.23 54.50 -22.56
CA ASP A 63 -24.53 54.99 -23.74
C ASP A 63 -25.51 55.49 -24.81
N LEU A 64 -26.59 54.74 -25.06
CA LEU A 64 -27.70 55.15 -25.94
C LEU A 64 -28.38 56.44 -25.47
N GLY A 65 -28.71 56.55 -24.19
CA GLY A 65 -29.31 57.77 -23.63
C GLY A 65 -28.38 58.99 -23.75
N THR A 66 -27.08 58.79 -23.54
CA THR A 66 -26.08 59.86 -23.69
C THR A 66 -25.94 60.32 -25.15
N GLN A 67 -26.08 59.40 -26.10
CA GLN A 67 -26.09 59.69 -27.53
C GLN A 67 -27.29 60.56 -27.91
N VAL A 68 -28.50 60.19 -27.47
CA VAL A 68 -29.74 60.95 -27.73
C VAL A 68 -29.65 62.38 -27.18
N ILE A 69 -29.10 62.56 -25.99
CA ILE A 69 -28.90 63.89 -25.39
C ILE A 69 -27.92 64.72 -26.22
N LYS A 70 -26.83 64.12 -26.72
CA LYS A 70 -25.87 64.81 -27.59
C LYS A 70 -26.51 65.24 -28.91
N ASP A 71 -27.36 64.40 -29.49
CA ASP A 71 -28.02 64.68 -30.76
C ASP A 71 -29.11 65.76 -30.59
N GLN A 72 -29.85 65.77 -29.47
CA GLN A 72 -30.75 66.88 -29.10
C GLN A 72 -30.00 68.21 -28.92
N ASN A 73 -28.85 68.19 -28.25
CA ASN A 73 -28.07 69.41 -28.06
C ASN A 73 -27.49 69.96 -29.38
N LYS A 74 -27.15 69.09 -30.34
CA LYS A 74 -26.74 69.53 -31.69
C LYS A 74 -27.89 70.20 -32.45
N LEU A 75 -29.11 69.68 -32.33
CA LEU A 75 -30.30 70.29 -32.92
C LEU A 75 -30.58 71.69 -32.34
N ASN A 76 -30.47 71.85 -31.02
CA ASN A 76 -30.68 73.14 -30.36
C ASN A 76 -29.62 74.21 -30.73
N VAL A 77 -28.39 73.79 -31.05
CA VAL A 77 -27.31 74.72 -31.47
C VAL A 77 -27.52 75.23 -32.92
N ILE A 78 -28.23 74.48 -33.76
CA ILE A 78 -28.55 74.89 -35.14
C ILE A 78 -29.65 75.97 -35.16
N ASP A 79 -30.59 75.95 -34.20
CA ASP A 79 -31.62 76.98 -34.06
C ASP A 79 -31.09 78.32 -33.50
N SER A 80 -30.02 78.30 -32.69
CA SER A 80 -29.47 79.52 -32.10
C SER A 80 -28.53 80.33 -33.02
N ASN A 81 -28.00 79.74 -34.10
CA ASN A 81 -27.05 80.41 -35.00
C ASN A 81 -27.67 80.94 -36.31
N SER A 82 -28.99 80.82 -36.49
CA SER A 82 -29.69 81.24 -37.72
C SER A 82 -30.58 82.49 -37.55
N ILE A 83 -30.56 83.15 -36.39
CA ILE A 83 -31.46 84.28 -36.10
C ILE A 83 -30.86 85.67 -36.38
N GLU A 84 -29.55 85.80 -36.62
CA GLU A 84 -28.97 87.09 -37.03
C GLU A 84 -28.55 87.10 -38.50
N SER A 85 -29.39 87.76 -39.30
CA SER A 85 -29.21 88.22 -40.69
C SER A 85 -29.96 87.42 -41.78
N ASN A 86 -31.20 87.81 -42.04
CA ASN A 86 -31.60 88.42 -43.32
C ASN A 86 -33.11 88.60 -43.41
N VAL A 87 -33.53 89.86 -43.29
CA VAL A 87 -34.85 90.33 -43.69
C VAL A 87 -34.90 90.36 -45.22
N GLY A 88 -35.82 89.62 -45.80
CA GLY A 88 -36.34 89.89 -47.15
C GLY A 88 -36.10 88.80 -48.19
N LYS A 89 -37.03 87.84 -48.27
CA LYS A 89 -37.84 87.54 -49.46
C LYS A 89 -38.68 86.28 -49.18
N SER A 90 -39.99 86.47 -49.18
CA SER A 90 -40.99 85.42 -49.13
C SER A 90 -40.96 84.59 -50.41
N ASP A 91 -41.15 83.29 -50.23
CA ASP A 91 -41.53 82.25 -51.22
C ASP A 91 -40.50 81.10 -51.24
N ASN A 92 -40.40 80.38 -50.11
CA ASN A 92 -39.93 78.98 -50.05
C ASN A 92 -40.21 78.26 -48.70
N ASN A 93 -41.20 78.70 -47.91
CA ASN A 93 -41.44 78.15 -46.55
C ASN A 93 -42.08 76.75 -46.52
N GLU A 94 -42.63 76.24 -47.63
CA GLU A 94 -43.37 74.96 -47.61
C GLU A 94 -42.47 73.71 -47.62
N LYS A 95 -41.18 73.85 -47.95
CA LYS A 95 -40.20 72.75 -47.92
C LYS A 95 -39.58 72.56 -46.53
N ASP A 96 -39.26 73.65 -45.85
CA ASP A 96 -38.64 73.61 -44.53
C ASP A 96 -39.63 73.15 -43.44
N ASP A 97 -40.92 73.50 -43.59
CA ASP A 97 -41.97 73.03 -42.67
C ASP A 97 -42.22 71.52 -42.80
N LYS A 98 -42.17 70.95 -44.02
CA LYS A 98 -42.27 69.49 -44.25
C LYS A 98 -41.06 68.73 -43.72
N GLU A 99 -39.87 69.32 -43.77
CA GLU A 99 -38.66 68.70 -43.24
C GLU A 99 -38.64 68.71 -41.71
N ARG A 100 -39.12 69.80 -41.09
CA ARG A 100 -39.33 69.88 -39.63
C ARG A 100 -40.39 68.90 -39.15
N GLU A 101 -41.54 68.77 -39.83
CA GLU A 101 -42.55 67.77 -39.48
C GLU A 101 -42.00 66.34 -39.55
N LYS A 102 -41.16 66.04 -40.54
CA LYS A 102 -40.52 64.73 -40.67
C LYS A 102 -39.55 64.43 -39.51
N GLN A 103 -38.77 65.44 -39.09
CA GLN A 103 -37.86 65.31 -37.94
C GLN A 103 -38.63 65.16 -36.62
N VAL A 104 -39.74 65.88 -36.44
CA VAL A 104 -40.62 65.75 -35.26
C VAL A 104 -41.25 64.36 -35.22
N GLN A 105 -41.70 63.84 -36.35
CA GLN A 105 -42.25 62.48 -36.45
C GLN A 105 -41.19 61.40 -36.13
N GLU A 106 -39.95 61.60 -36.59
CA GLU A 106 -38.84 60.69 -36.31
C GLU A 106 -38.45 60.69 -34.84
N LEU A 107 -38.40 61.87 -34.21
CA LEU A 107 -38.20 62.00 -32.76
C LEU A 107 -39.34 61.37 -31.95
N GLN A 108 -40.59 61.52 -32.38
CA GLN A 108 -41.74 60.85 -31.74
C GLN A 108 -41.64 59.32 -31.81
N ASN A 109 -41.23 58.78 -32.96
CA ASN A 109 -41.00 57.34 -33.11
C ASN A 109 -39.84 56.83 -32.22
N GLN A 110 -38.78 57.63 -32.06
CA GLN A 110 -37.67 57.30 -31.15
C GLN A 110 -38.11 57.34 -29.68
N ILE A 111 -38.95 58.30 -29.29
CA ILE A 111 -39.52 58.39 -27.94
C ILE A 111 -40.42 57.17 -27.66
N GLU A 112 -41.29 56.77 -28.59
CA GLU A 112 -42.11 55.56 -28.43
C GLU A 112 -41.26 54.29 -28.32
N SER A 113 -40.17 54.18 -29.10
CA SER A 113 -39.23 53.07 -29.00
C SER A 113 -38.55 53.02 -27.63
N LEU A 114 -38.14 54.18 -27.09
CA LEU A 114 -37.55 54.27 -25.75
C LEU A 114 -38.56 53.89 -24.66
N HIS A 115 -39.81 54.33 -24.77
CA HIS A 115 -40.87 53.93 -23.82
C HIS A 115 -41.12 52.42 -23.83
N LYS A 116 -41.10 51.76 -25.00
CA LYS A 116 -41.17 50.29 -25.08
C LYS A 116 -40.00 49.62 -24.37
N VAL A 117 -38.77 50.10 -24.57
CA VAL A 117 -37.58 49.56 -23.89
C VAL A 117 -37.66 49.74 -22.38
N ILE A 118 -38.11 50.91 -21.90
CA ILE A 118 -38.30 51.17 -20.46
C ILE A 118 -39.32 50.19 -19.87
N SER A 119 -40.45 49.96 -20.55
CA SER A 119 -41.47 49.02 -20.06
C SER A 119 -40.96 47.58 -19.94
N VAL A 120 -40.11 47.12 -20.87
CA VAL A 120 -39.47 45.80 -20.81
C VAL A 120 -38.49 45.72 -19.64
N LEU A 121 -37.69 46.76 -19.42
CA LEU A 121 -36.74 46.82 -18.31
C LEU A 121 -37.42 46.86 -16.94
N GLU A 122 -38.58 47.52 -16.83
CA GLU A 122 -39.38 47.52 -15.60
C GLU A 122 -39.92 46.13 -15.27
N ILE A 123 -40.40 45.40 -16.28
CA ILE A 123 -40.84 44.00 -16.14
C ILE A 123 -39.67 43.11 -15.73
N ASP A 124 -38.52 43.23 -16.38
CA ASP A 124 -37.32 42.44 -16.07
C ASP A 124 -36.77 42.74 -14.68
N ASN A 125 -36.82 44.00 -14.25
CA ASN A 125 -36.42 44.40 -12.89
C ASN A 125 -37.38 43.84 -11.84
N LYS A 126 -38.70 43.83 -12.11
CA LYS A 126 -39.70 43.22 -11.23
C LYS A 126 -39.47 41.71 -11.11
N ASN A 127 -39.22 41.02 -12.24
CA ASN A 127 -38.92 39.58 -12.27
C ASN A 127 -37.59 39.24 -11.57
N SER A 128 -36.57 40.09 -11.70
CA SER A 128 -35.29 39.94 -11.02
C SER A 128 -35.44 40.10 -9.51
N LYS A 129 -36.26 41.05 -9.05
CA LYS A 129 -36.55 41.25 -7.61
C LYS A 129 -37.29 40.06 -7.01
N THR A 130 -38.27 39.49 -7.72
CA THR A 130 -38.97 38.28 -7.24
C THR A 130 -38.03 37.08 -7.21
N SER A 131 -37.24 36.87 -8.26
CA SER A 131 -36.25 35.78 -8.31
C SER A 131 -35.20 35.89 -7.20
N PHE A 132 -34.73 37.11 -6.90
CA PHE A 132 -33.82 37.36 -5.78
C PHE A 132 -34.47 37.06 -4.42
N SER A 133 -35.75 37.43 -4.23
CA SER A 133 -36.50 37.12 -3.01
C SER A 133 -36.63 35.61 -2.79
N ASP A 134 -36.95 34.86 -3.84
CA ASP A 134 -37.09 33.40 -3.78
C ASP A 134 -35.75 32.71 -3.49
N MET A 135 -34.66 33.18 -4.11
CA MET A 135 -33.31 32.69 -3.81
C MET A 135 -32.87 33.01 -2.39
N LYS A 136 -33.21 34.20 -1.87
CA LYS A 136 -32.92 34.56 -0.48
C LYS A 136 -33.67 33.63 0.48
N ALA A 137 -34.96 33.36 0.26
CA ALA A 137 -35.74 32.44 1.08
C ALA A 137 -35.18 31.00 1.03
N SER A 138 -34.75 30.54 -0.15
CA SER A 138 -34.10 29.23 -0.33
C SER A 138 -32.75 29.17 0.42
N LEU A 139 -31.95 30.22 0.33
CA LEU A 139 -30.67 30.32 1.04
C LEU A 139 -30.87 30.32 2.56
N ASP A 140 -31.83 31.08 3.08
CA ASP A 140 -32.17 31.10 4.51
C ASP A 140 -32.60 29.71 5.00
N THR A 141 -33.41 28.99 4.20
CA THR A 141 -33.82 27.62 4.49
C THR A 141 -32.62 26.65 4.53
N ILE A 142 -31.67 26.79 3.60
CA ILE A 142 -30.45 25.97 3.56
C ILE A 142 -29.55 26.28 4.75
N MET A 143 -29.36 27.56 5.08
CA MET A 143 -28.56 27.98 6.24
C MET A 143 -29.14 27.42 7.54
N GLU A 144 -30.47 27.43 7.69
CA GLU A 144 -31.12 26.89 8.88
C GLU A 144 -30.98 25.35 8.95
N LYS A 145 -31.15 24.65 7.83
CA LYS A 145 -30.86 23.19 7.77
C LYS A 145 -29.40 22.89 8.11
N GLY A 146 -28.45 23.70 7.61
CA GLY A 146 -27.03 23.58 7.94
C GLY A 146 -26.75 23.80 9.43
N ARG A 147 -27.39 24.80 10.05
CA ARG A 147 -27.31 25.03 11.51
C ARG A 147 -27.82 23.85 12.32
N VAL A 148 -28.97 23.29 11.94
CA VAL A 148 -29.55 22.12 12.62
C VAL A 148 -28.65 20.90 12.50
N GLN A 149 -28.11 20.64 11.30
CA GLN A 149 -27.15 19.55 11.09
C GLN A 149 -25.86 19.75 11.88
N MET A 150 -25.34 20.98 11.96
CA MET A 150 -24.14 21.28 12.74
C MET A 150 -24.36 21.07 14.23
N LYS A 151 -25.53 21.46 14.77
CA LYS A 151 -25.91 21.16 16.16
C LYS A 151 -26.02 19.66 16.41
N SER A 152 -26.63 18.90 15.48
CA SER A 152 -26.71 17.43 15.58
C SER A 152 -25.32 16.79 15.61
N LEU A 153 -24.41 17.23 14.74
CA LEU A 153 -23.02 16.75 14.70
C LEU A 153 -22.24 17.10 15.98
N GLN A 154 -22.47 18.28 16.56
CA GLN A 154 -21.87 18.66 17.84
C GLN A 154 -22.35 17.74 18.98
N VAL A 155 -23.64 17.43 19.04
CA VAL A 155 -24.21 16.50 20.02
C VAL A 155 -23.64 15.09 19.85
N GLU A 156 -23.52 14.61 18.61
CA GLU A 156 -22.93 13.30 18.32
C GLU A 156 -21.44 13.24 18.67
N LYS A 157 -20.69 14.33 18.43
CA LYS A 157 -19.28 14.44 18.83
C LYS A 157 -19.13 14.35 20.35
N ILE A 158 -19.99 15.03 21.12
CA ILE A 158 -19.98 14.96 22.59
C ILE A 158 -20.26 13.52 23.06
N LYS A 159 -21.31 12.88 22.53
CA LYS A 159 -21.62 11.47 22.85
C LYS A 159 -20.48 10.51 22.53
N ASN A 160 -19.80 10.71 21.40
CA ASN A 160 -18.67 9.87 21.03
C ASN A 160 -17.47 10.09 21.98
N THR A 161 -17.21 11.34 22.39
CA THR A 161 -16.19 11.62 23.42
C THR A 161 -16.53 10.98 24.76
N GLU A 162 -17.79 11.00 25.19
CA GLU A 162 -18.25 10.32 26.40
C GLU A 162 -18.05 8.79 26.31
N LEU A 163 -18.40 8.18 25.17
CA LEU A 163 -18.20 6.75 24.93
C LEU A 163 -16.72 6.36 24.94
N GLN A 164 -15.85 7.17 24.33
CA GLN A 164 -14.40 6.96 24.36
C GLN A 164 -13.86 7.00 25.80
N ASN A 165 -14.32 7.95 26.61
CA ASN A 165 -13.94 8.04 28.02
C ASN A 165 -14.42 6.81 28.82
N GLN A 166 -15.62 6.30 28.54
CA GLN A 166 -16.12 5.06 29.14
C GLN A 166 -15.23 3.85 28.77
N ILE A 167 -14.86 3.71 27.49
CA ILE A 167 -13.97 2.62 27.03
C ILE A 167 -12.59 2.69 27.71
N VAL A 168 -12.03 3.89 27.87
CA VAL A 168 -10.75 4.07 28.57
C VAL A 168 -10.87 3.68 30.05
N ASN A 169 -11.97 4.05 30.72
CA ASN A 169 -12.23 3.66 32.10
C ASN A 169 -12.43 2.14 32.25
N GLU A 170 -13.11 1.47 31.32
CA GLU A 170 -13.27 0.01 31.34
C GLU A 170 -11.93 -0.71 31.08
N ARG A 171 -11.10 -0.21 30.16
CA ARG A 171 -9.76 -0.76 29.90
C ARG A 171 -8.85 -0.64 31.12
N THR A 172 -8.82 0.53 31.76
CA THR A 172 -8.02 0.74 32.98
C THR A 172 -8.47 -0.15 34.13
N GLN A 173 -9.79 -0.35 34.31
CA GLN A 173 -10.31 -1.33 35.27
C GLN A 173 -9.92 -2.77 34.90
N SER A 174 -10.04 -3.17 33.64
CA SER A 174 -9.65 -4.50 33.19
C SER A 174 -8.15 -4.77 33.40
N GLU A 175 -7.29 -3.77 33.16
CA GLU A 175 -5.85 -3.89 33.40
C GLU A 175 -5.53 -4.04 34.88
N LYS A 176 -6.24 -3.31 35.75
CA LYS A 176 -6.14 -3.47 37.20
C LYS A 176 -6.49 -4.90 37.61
N PHE A 177 -7.61 -5.46 37.12
CA PHE A 177 -7.99 -6.84 37.41
C PHE A 177 -7.01 -7.87 36.85
N LYS A 178 -6.42 -7.65 35.66
CA LYS A 178 -5.38 -8.53 35.12
C LYS A 178 -4.14 -8.54 36.01
N LYS A 179 -3.71 -7.39 36.55
CA LYS A 179 -2.58 -7.30 37.49
C LYS A 179 -2.88 -8.02 38.80
N GLU A 180 -4.05 -7.80 39.39
CA GLU A 180 -4.48 -8.48 40.63
C GLU A 180 -4.54 -10.01 40.43
N ASN A 181 -5.03 -10.47 39.28
CA ASN A 181 -5.12 -11.90 38.95
C ASN A 181 -3.73 -12.54 38.74
N LEU A 182 -2.76 -11.80 38.16
CA LEU A 182 -1.37 -12.27 38.06
C LEU A 182 -0.72 -12.43 39.43
N VAL A 183 -0.94 -11.48 40.35
CA VAL A 183 -0.44 -11.58 41.74
C VAL A 183 -1.05 -12.77 42.45
N LEU A 184 -2.37 -12.99 42.31
CA LEU A 184 -3.05 -14.15 42.88
C LEU A 184 -2.49 -15.48 42.33
N LYS A 185 -2.26 -15.58 41.01
CA LYS A 185 -1.66 -16.78 40.41
C LYS A 185 -0.25 -17.07 40.96
N SER A 186 0.58 -16.04 41.11
CA SER A 186 1.93 -16.19 41.69
C SER A 186 1.86 -16.71 43.12
N LYS A 187 0.95 -16.16 43.95
CA LYS A 187 0.74 -16.64 45.32
C LYS A 187 0.27 -18.10 45.35
N VAL A 188 -0.67 -18.48 44.49
CA VAL A 188 -1.15 -19.87 44.42
C VAL A 188 -0.04 -20.84 44.00
N GLN A 189 0.86 -20.44 43.10
CA GLN A 189 2.01 -21.25 42.72
C GLN A 189 3.00 -21.42 43.88
N GLU A 190 3.29 -20.34 44.61
CA GLU A 190 4.14 -20.38 45.80
C GLU A 190 3.55 -21.31 46.87
N MET A 191 2.24 -21.22 47.11
CA MET A 191 1.53 -22.13 48.01
C MET A 191 1.63 -23.59 47.57
N MET A 192 1.46 -23.88 46.27
CA MET A 192 1.57 -25.24 45.73
C MET A 192 2.99 -25.80 45.91
N PHE A 193 4.00 -24.98 45.67
CA PHE A 193 5.40 -25.36 45.88
C PHE A 193 5.69 -25.67 47.35
N LEU A 194 5.22 -24.84 48.27
CA LEU A 194 5.43 -25.03 49.71
C LEU A 194 4.65 -26.24 50.23
N LEU A 195 3.46 -26.52 49.70
CA LEU A 195 2.72 -27.75 50.00
C LEU A 195 3.48 -29.00 49.53
N GLN A 196 4.02 -29.00 48.31
CA GLN A 196 4.86 -30.09 47.82
C GLN A 196 6.09 -30.32 48.71
N LYS A 197 6.75 -29.24 49.15
CA LYS A 197 7.90 -29.34 50.07
C LYS A 197 7.52 -29.84 51.46
N SER A 198 6.35 -29.48 51.96
CA SER A 198 5.88 -29.94 53.29
C SER A 198 5.62 -31.45 53.37
N THR A 199 5.42 -32.12 52.23
CA THR A 199 5.27 -33.58 52.19
C THR A 199 6.60 -34.35 52.27
N GLU A 200 7.74 -33.67 52.19
CA GLU A 200 9.09 -34.28 52.24
C GLU A 200 9.67 -34.39 53.68
N GLU A 201 8.82 -34.41 54.72
CA GLU A 201 9.16 -34.67 56.14
C GLU A 201 10.12 -33.68 56.86
N ASP A 202 10.26 -32.44 56.39
CA ASP A 202 10.97 -31.39 57.14
C ASP A 202 10.02 -30.57 58.04
N ASP A 203 10.23 -30.58 59.36
CA ASP A 203 9.41 -29.90 60.38
C ASP A 203 9.23 -28.38 60.11
N TYR A 204 10.20 -27.75 59.45
CA TYR A 204 10.13 -26.34 59.06
C TYR A 204 9.02 -26.07 58.04
N TYR A 205 8.93 -26.91 56.99
CA TYR A 205 7.94 -26.73 55.93
C TYR A 205 6.53 -27.11 56.38
N GLN A 206 6.39 -27.97 57.39
CA GLN A 206 5.08 -28.29 57.97
C GLN A 206 4.47 -27.09 58.73
N ASN A 207 5.29 -26.33 59.46
CA ASN A 207 4.82 -25.13 60.15
C ASN A 207 4.48 -24.00 59.15
N LEU A 208 5.30 -23.83 58.12
CA LEU A 208 5.03 -22.87 57.05
C LEU A 208 3.78 -23.25 56.23
N ALA A 209 3.56 -24.54 55.98
CA ALA A 209 2.33 -25.02 55.34
C ALA A 209 1.09 -24.72 56.18
N LYS A 210 1.16 -24.82 57.52
CA LYS A 210 0.04 -24.45 58.41
C LYS A 210 -0.29 -22.96 58.34
N GLU A 211 0.71 -22.08 58.32
CA GLU A 211 0.49 -20.64 58.15
C GLU A 211 -0.17 -20.33 56.79
N LEU A 212 0.29 -20.98 55.73
CA LEU A 212 -0.30 -20.83 54.40
C LEU A 212 -1.71 -21.39 54.30
N TYR A 213 -2.01 -22.50 54.99
CA TYR A 213 -3.40 -23.00 55.09
C TYR A 213 -4.33 -21.96 55.74
N TYR A 214 -3.84 -21.26 56.77
CA TYR A 214 -4.57 -20.13 57.37
C TYR A 214 -4.70 -18.95 56.41
N GLU A 215 -3.65 -18.58 55.68
CA GLU A 215 -3.72 -17.51 54.67
C GLU A 215 -4.69 -17.86 53.54
N ASN A 216 -4.74 -19.12 53.09
CA ASN A 216 -5.71 -19.60 52.10
C ASN A 216 -7.15 -19.57 52.63
N ALA A 217 -7.36 -19.92 53.90
CA ALA A 217 -8.66 -19.80 54.55
C ALA A 217 -9.13 -18.34 54.57
N ASN A 218 -8.23 -17.40 54.90
CA ASN A 218 -8.51 -15.96 54.88
C ASN A 218 -8.76 -15.44 53.45
N LEU A 219 -8.01 -15.93 52.45
CA LEU A 219 -8.24 -15.59 51.03
C LEU A 219 -9.59 -16.12 50.53
N ARG A 220 -10.00 -17.32 50.94
CA ARG A 220 -11.33 -17.86 50.64
C ARG A 220 -12.44 -17.09 51.34
N GLU A 221 -12.18 -16.57 52.55
CA GLU A 221 -13.12 -15.69 53.23
C GLU A 221 -13.22 -14.31 52.55
N LEU A 222 -12.10 -13.74 52.10
CA LEU A 222 -12.06 -12.53 51.28
C LEU A 222 -12.77 -12.72 49.92
N LEU A 223 -12.67 -13.90 49.31
CA LEU A 223 -13.43 -14.25 48.11
C LEU A 223 -14.92 -14.40 48.39
N LYS A 224 -15.32 -14.93 49.56
CA LYS A 224 -16.73 -14.91 50.00
C LYS A 224 -17.24 -13.48 50.28
N ILE A 225 -16.37 -12.59 50.76
CA ILE A 225 -16.69 -11.16 50.88
C ILE A 225 -16.89 -10.55 49.48
N SER A 226 -16.11 -10.96 48.48
CA SER A 226 -16.35 -10.61 47.05
C SER A 226 -17.72 -11.10 46.55
N ASP A 227 -18.15 -12.31 46.92
CA ASP A 227 -19.49 -12.82 46.58
C ASP A 227 -20.63 -12.01 47.28
N SER A 228 -20.32 -11.34 48.39
CA SER A 228 -21.25 -10.41 49.07
C SER A 228 -21.32 -9.02 48.39
N PHE A 229 -20.30 -8.64 47.62
CA PHE A 229 -20.33 -7.47 46.73
C PHE A 229 -21.16 -7.72 45.46
N GLU A 230 -21.31 -8.98 45.02
CA GLU A 230 -22.27 -9.34 43.97
C GLU A 230 -23.74 -9.17 44.39
N ASN A 231 -24.01 -9.15 45.70
CA ASN A 231 -25.36 -9.05 46.26
C ASN A 231 -25.68 -7.68 46.91
N SER A 232 -24.73 -6.77 47.01
CA SER A 232 -24.96 -5.43 47.58
C SER A 232 -24.73 -4.32 46.54
N SER A 233 -25.86 -3.82 46.03
CA SER A 233 -26.05 -2.59 45.25
C SER A 233 -25.63 -2.56 43.79
N LEU A 234 -26.55 -3.01 42.92
CA LEU A 234 -26.87 -2.33 41.65
C LEU A 234 -28.37 -2.55 41.34
N PRO A 235 -29.16 -1.48 41.13
CA PRO A 235 -30.61 -1.57 40.97
C PRO A 235 -30.94 -1.86 39.51
N ASP A 236 -31.09 -3.13 39.09
CA ASP A 236 -31.79 -3.43 37.81
C ASP A 236 -32.11 -4.91 37.54
N LYS A 237 -32.32 -5.74 38.58
CA LYS A 237 -32.74 -7.14 38.38
C LYS A 237 -34.11 -7.26 37.69
N LYS A 238 -35.04 -6.33 37.99
CA LYS A 238 -36.35 -6.23 37.31
C LYS A 238 -36.22 -5.84 35.83
N LYS A 239 -35.21 -5.04 35.47
CA LYS A 239 -35.01 -4.61 34.08
C LYS A 239 -34.42 -5.74 33.24
N ARG A 240 -33.47 -6.52 33.79
CA ARG A 240 -32.95 -7.72 33.11
C ARG A 240 -34.01 -8.79 32.89
N GLU A 241 -34.89 -9.06 33.86
CA GLU A 241 -35.98 -10.03 33.68
C GLU A 241 -37.01 -9.54 32.66
N MET A 242 -37.31 -8.25 32.64
CA MET A 242 -38.19 -7.62 31.65
C MET A 242 -37.56 -7.63 30.25
N ASP A 243 -36.25 -7.43 30.13
CA ASP A 243 -35.50 -7.48 28.87
C ASP A 243 -35.36 -8.91 28.33
N ILE A 244 -35.20 -9.91 29.20
CA ILE A 244 -35.19 -11.33 28.81
C ILE A 244 -36.60 -11.77 28.35
N SER A 245 -37.64 -11.34 29.08
CA SER A 245 -39.04 -11.59 28.69
C SER A 245 -39.37 -10.91 27.36
N ASN A 246 -38.99 -9.63 27.18
CA ASN A 246 -39.17 -8.90 25.94
C ASN A 246 -38.35 -9.50 24.78
N SER A 247 -37.16 -10.03 25.04
CA SER A 247 -36.35 -10.71 24.03
C SER A 247 -36.98 -12.03 23.60
N ARG A 248 -37.52 -12.81 24.54
CA ARG A 248 -38.29 -14.03 24.24
C ARG A 248 -39.56 -13.71 23.45
N LEU A 249 -40.29 -12.66 23.83
CA LEU A 249 -41.46 -12.22 23.10
C LEU A 249 -41.09 -11.75 21.69
N LYS A 250 -40.01 -10.99 21.52
CA LYS A 250 -39.51 -10.56 20.20
C LYS A 250 -39.08 -11.74 19.33
N ILE A 251 -38.41 -12.74 19.89
CA ILE A 251 -38.01 -13.96 19.16
C ILE A 251 -39.25 -14.78 18.75
N GLN A 252 -40.25 -14.87 19.62
CA GLN A 252 -41.51 -15.56 19.33
C GLN A 252 -42.31 -14.83 18.24
N THR A 253 -42.42 -13.50 18.34
CA THR A 253 -43.07 -12.66 17.32
C THR A 253 -42.32 -12.73 16.00
N PHE A 254 -40.98 -12.72 16.02
CA PHE A 254 -40.16 -12.89 14.82
C PHE A 254 -40.39 -14.27 14.17
N ARG A 255 -40.45 -15.35 14.96
CA ARG A 255 -40.80 -16.69 14.46
C ARG A 255 -42.19 -16.71 13.82
N ASN A 256 -43.20 -16.13 14.48
CA ASN A 256 -44.57 -16.09 13.96
C ASN A 256 -44.66 -15.28 12.65
N VAL A 257 -43.92 -14.17 12.56
CA VAL A 257 -43.81 -13.36 11.34
C VAL A 257 -43.10 -14.12 10.21
N TYR A 258 -42.06 -14.90 10.53
CA TYR A 258 -41.28 -15.67 9.54
C TYR A 258 -41.98 -16.96 9.08
N GLN A 259 -42.88 -17.51 9.90
CA GLN A 259 -43.74 -18.64 9.52
C GLN A 259 -44.85 -18.24 8.54
N ASN A 260 -45.23 -16.95 8.50
CA ASN A 260 -46.15 -16.45 7.50
C ASN A 260 -45.42 -16.25 6.15
N LEU A 261 -45.68 -17.16 5.22
CA LEU A 261 -45.02 -17.24 3.92
C LEU A 261 -45.07 -15.92 3.15
N HIS A 262 -46.18 -15.19 3.23
CA HIS A 262 -46.39 -13.95 2.49
C HIS A 262 -45.58 -12.79 3.08
N ILE A 263 -45.53 -12.67 4.41
CA ILE A 263 -44.77 -11.63 5.10
C ILE A 263 -43.27 -11.89 4.95
N ARG A 264 -42.83 -13.15 5.07
CA ARG A 264 -41.44 -13.54 4.80
C ARG A 264 -41.00 -13.10 3.41
N ASN A 265 -41.79 -13.43 2.37
CA ASN A 265 -41.46 -13.07 0.99
C ASN A 265 -41.39 -11.54 0.78
N ASN A 266 -42.29 -10.78 1.43
CA ASN A 266 -42.28 -9.32 1.36
C ASN A 266 -41.08 -8.70 2.10
N ILE A 267 -40.72 -9.21 3.27
CA ILE A 267 -39.53 -8.77 4.03
C ILE A 267 -38.26 -9.09 3.23
N THR A 268 -38.16 -10.30 2.67
CA THR A 268 -37.01 -10.68 1.82
C THR A 268 -36.93 -9.79 0.59
N HIS A 269 -38.05 -9.49 -0.07
CA HIS A 269 -38.10 -8.56 -1.21
C HIS A 269 -37.64 -7.14 -0.81
N TYR A 270 -38.07 -6.65 0.37
CA TYR A 270 -37.74 -5.31 0.85
C TYR A 270 -36.27 -5.18 1.29
N ILE A 271 -35.70 -6.19 1.94
CA ILE A 271 -34.28 -6.24 2.32
C ILE A 271 -33.39 -6.31 1.06
N VAL A 272 -33.81 -7.06 0.04
CA VAL A 272 -33.12 -7.14 -1.24
C VAL A 272 -33.16 -5.81 -1.99
N LYS A 273 -34.28 -5.08 -1.93
CA LYS A 273 -34.44 -3.78 -2.58
C LYS A 273 -33.71 -2.64 -1.86
N SER A 274 -33.62 -2.66 -0.53
CA SER A 274 -33.09 -1.54 0.27
C SER A 274 -31.57 -1.48 0.38
N ARG A 275 -30.85 -2.60 0.15
CA ARG A 275 -29.39 -2.65 0.37
C ARG A 275 -28.51 -2.42 -0.85
N ASN A 276 -29.06 -2.28 -2.07
CA ASN A 276 -28.27 -2.11 -3.30
C ASN A 276 -27.10 -3.13 -3.45
N VAL A 277 -27.20 -4.29 -2.78
CA VAL A 277 -26.21 -5.35 -2.85
C VAL A 277 -26.44 -6.04 -4.17
N LYS A 278 -25.45 -5.99 -5.07
CA LYS A 278 -25.41 -6.86 -6.26
C LYS A 278 -25.60 -8.30 -5.76
N ILE A 279 -26.77 -8.86 -6.05
CA ILE A 279 -27.17 -10.19 -5.63
C ILE A 279 -26.21 -11.18 -6.32
N ILE A 280 -25.24 -11.69 -5.57
CA ILE A 280 -24.57 -12.97 -5.86
C ILE A 280 -25.23 -14.08 -5.00
N SER A 281 -26.52 -13.94 -4.62
CA SER A 281 -27.23 -15.09 -4.08
C SER A 281 -27.60 -16.02 -5.22
N LYS A 282 -26.72 -17.01 -5.47
CA LYS A 282 -27.06 -18.16 -6.31
C LYS A 282 -28.33 -18.79 -5.73
N LYS A 283 -29.32 -19.15 -6.57
CA LYS A 283 -30.53 -19.81 -6.06
C LYS A 283 -30.11 -21.15 -5.45
N TYR A 284 -30.87 -21.68 -4.51
CA TYR A 284 -30.60 -22.99 -3.88
C TYR A 284 -30.27 -24.06 -4.93
N LYS A 285 -31.02 -24.11 -6.04
CA LYS A 285 -30.80 -25.05 -7.16
C LYS A 285 -29.49 -24.82 -7.95
N ASP A 286 -28.96 -23.60 -7.93
CA ASP A 286 -27.74 -23.21 -8.65
C ASP A 286 -26.46 -23.46 -7.81
N ILE A 287 -26.61 -23.77 -6.52
CA ILE A 287 -25.51 -24.16 -5.63
C ILE A 287 -25.38 -25.69 -5.68
N ALA A 288 -24.55 -26.19 -6.59
CA ALA A 288 -24.27 -27.61 -6.74
C ALA A 288 -22.83 -28.00 -6.36
N ASP A 289 -21.99 -27.00 -6.09
CA ASP A 289 -20.57 -27.17 -5.79
C ASP A 289 -20.36 -27.62 -4.33
N VAL A 290 -19.97 -28.88 -4.15
CA VAL A 290 -19.70 -29.43 -2.81
C VAL A 290 -18.50 -28.74 -2.16
N GLU A 291 -17.46 -28.40 -2.92
CA GLU A 291 -16.27 -27.72 -2.41
C GLU A 291 -16.63 -26.38 -1.78
N TRP A 292 -17.40 -25.59 -2.53
CA TRP A 292 -17.86 -24.29 -2.09
C TRP A 292 -18.69 -24.41 -0.81
N MET A 293 -19.57 -25.41 -0.72
CA MET A 293 -20.38 -25.62 0.49
C MET A 293 -19.52 -25.96 1.71
N ILE A 294 -18.46 -26.75 1.55
CA ILE A 294 -17.56 -27.13 2.65
C ILE A 294 -16.67 -25.94 3.07
N GLN A 295 -16.02 -25.27 2.10
CA GLN A 295 -15.14 -24.12 2.37
C GLN A 295 -15.86 -22.97 3.06
N ASN A 296 -17.14 -22.74 2.72
CA ASN A 296 -17.96 -21.69 3.31
C ASN A 296 -18.75 -22.17 4.54
N LYS A 297 -18.44 -23.37 5.08
CA LYS A 297 -19.09 -23.98 6.26
C LYS A 297 -20.62 -24.10 6.14
N HIS A 298 -21.15 -24.24 4.92
CA HIS A 298 -22.56 -24.48 4.65
C HIS A 298 -22.92 -25.98 4.76
N LEU A 299 -22.50 -26.63 5.85
CA LEU A 299 -22.65 -28.08 6.04
C LEU A 299 -24.12 -28.52 6.13
N GLY A 300 -24.99 -27.68 6.70
CA GLY A 300 -26.43 -27.94 6.74
C GLY A 300 -27.07 -27.95 5.34
N LEU A 301 -26.61 -27.09 4.44
CA LEU A 301 -27.06 -27.06 3.04
C LEU A 301 -26.60 -28.32 2.29
N LEU A 302 -25.34 -28.73 2.49
CA LEU A 302 -24.81 -29.95 1.91
C LEU A 302 -25.61 -31.17 2.40
N LYS A 303 -25.85 -31.26 3.71
CA LYS A 303 -26.65 -32.33 4.34
C LYS A 303 -28.07 -32.39 3.78
N ASP A 304 -28.73 -31.24 3.66
CA ASP A 304 -30.07 -31.13 3.08
C ASP A 304 -30.09 -31.56 1.60
N LYS A 305 -29.13 -31.11 0.80
CA LYS A 305 -29.01 -31.49 -0.61
C LYS A 305 -28.72 -32.97 -0.82
N LEU A 306 -27.89 -33.57 0.02
CA LEU A 306 -27.62 -35.01 0.00
C LEU A 306 -28.88 -35.81 0.34
N ARG A 307 -29.66 -35.39 1.35
CA ARG A 307 -30.94 -36.03 1.72
C ARG A 307 -31.97 -35.94 0.60
N ASN A 308 -32.08 -34.77 -0.03
CA ASN A 308 -33.04 -34.51 -1.10
C ASN A 308 -32.57 -35.01 -2.48
N GLN A 309 -31.48 -35.79 -2.55
CA GLN A 309 -30.88 -36.31 -3.79
C GLN A 309 -30.68 -35.24 -4.88
N CYS A 310 -30.36 -34.01 -4.49
CA CYS A 310 -30.11 -32.92 -5.41
C CYS A 310 -28.90 -33.22 -6.31
N PHE A 311 -28.85 -32.55 -7.47
CA PHE A 311 -27.65 -32.56 -8.31
C PHE A 311 -26.51 -31.86 -7.57
N LEU A 312 -25.41 -32.58 -7.38
CA LEU A 312 -24.19 -32.12 -6.73
C LEU A 312 -23.03 -32.55 -7.62
N PHE A 313 -22.05 -31.66 -7.80
CA PHE A 313 -20.79 -32.02 -8.43
C PHE A 313 -19.66 -31.92 -7.41
N LEU A 314 -18.76 -32.88 -7.47
CA LEU A 314 -17.60 -32.99 -6.60
C LEU A 314 -16.37 -32.89 -7.50
N LEU A 315 -15.55 -31.85 -7.33
CA LEU A 315 -14.31 -31.73 -8.08
C LEU A 315 -13.25 -32.66 -7.47
N PRO A 316 -12.26 -33.13 -8.24
CA PRO A 316 -11.17 -33.93 -7.71
C PRO A 316 -10.42 -33.26 -6.54
N SER A 317 -10.27 -31.94 -6.57
CA SER A 317 -9.69 -31.14 -5.47
C SER A 317 -10.50 -31.18 -4.18
N SER A 318 -11.82 -31.33 -4.29
CA SER A 318 -12.75 -31.28 -3.18
C SER A 318 -12.71 -32.53 -2.29
N PHE A 319 -12.15 -33.63 -2.80
CA PHE A 319 -12.03 -34.89 -2.04
C PHE A 319 -11.28 -34.70 -0.73
N ASN A 320 -10.22 -33.90 -0.73
CA ASN A 320 -9.43 -33.65 0.47
C ASN A 320 -10.29 -32.99 1.55
N LEU A 321 -11.18 -32.06 1.16
CA LEU A 321 -12.06 -31.34 2.07
C LEU A 321 -13.18 -32.22 2.63
N LEU A 322 -13.56 -33.32 1.98
CA LEU A 322 -14.57 -34.24 2.51
C LEU A 322 -14.12 -34.86 3.84
N PHE A 323 -12.83 -35.09 4.05
CA PHE A 323 -12.33 -35.67 5.29
C PHE A 323 -12.35 -34.70 6.48
N SER A 324 -12.62 -33.42 6.24
CA SER A 324 -12.89 -32.43 7.28
C SER A 324 -14.33 -32.46 7.81
N LEU A 325 -15.23 -33.22 7.15
CA LEU A 325 -16.64 -33.32 7.53
C LEU A 325 -16.84 -34.24 8.73
N ASP A 326 -17.94 -34.05 9.46
CA ASP A 326 -18.37 -35.04 10.44
C ASP A 326 -18.61 -36.41 9.79
N LEU A 327 -18.47 -37.48 10.58
CA LEU A 327 -18.54 -38.86 10.10
C LEU A 327 -19.88 -39.19 9.41
N GLU A 328 -21.00 -38.63 9.88
CA GLU A 328 -22.32 -38.88 9.29
C GLU A 328 -22.39 -38.28 7.89
N LEU A 329 -21.96 -37.02 7.74
CA LEU A 329 -21.99 -36.31 6.47
C LEU A 329 -21.00 -36.89 5.46
N LEU A 330 -19.82 -37.34 5.92
CA LEU A 330 -18.88 -38.07 5.07
C LEU A 330 -19.50 -39.37 4.54
N LYS A 331 -20.15 -40.17 5.39
CA LYS A 331 -20.85 -41.40 4.97
C LYS A 331 -21.89 -41.11 3.90
N MET A 332 -22.66 -40.03 4.06
CA MET A 332 -23.64 -39.58 3.07
C MET A 332 -22.99 -39.21 1.73
N CYS A 333 -21.87 -38.48 1.76
CA CYS A 333 -21.10 -38.14 0.56
C CYS A 333 -20.55 -39.41 -0.12
N LEU A 334 -19.91 -40.31 0.62
CA LEU A 334 -19.32 -41.54 0.08
C LEU A 334 -20.38 -42.45 -0.56
N GLU A 335 -21.54 -42.60 0.07
CA GLU A 335 -22.63 -43.39 -0.49
C GLU A 335 -23.18 -42.76 -1.78
N ARG A 336 -23.35 -41.43 -1.78
CA ARG A 336 -23.83 -40.69 -2.96
C ARG A 336 -22.85 -40.76 -4.14
N PHE A 337 -21.55 -40.70 -3.87
CA PHE A 337 -20.51 -40.63 -4.89
C PHE A 337 -19.77 -41.96 -5.12
N LYS A 338 -20.26 -43.08 -4.59
CA LYS A 338 -19.61 -44.40 -4.63
C LYS A 338 -19.14 -44.82 -6.04
N GLY A 339 -19.88 -44.46 -7.09
CA GLY A 339 -19.51 -44.75 -8.49
C GLY A 339 -18.44 -43.82 -9.10
N TYR A 340 -18.24 -42.64 -8.53
CA TYR A 340 -17.22 -41.67 -8.96
C TYR A 340 -15.89 -41.85 -8.21
N ILE A 341 -15.96 -42.48 -7.03
CA ILE A 341 -14.81 -42.73 -6.19
C ILE A 341 -14.17 -44.04 -6.62
N VAL A 342 -13.48 -44.01 -7.77
CA VAL A 342 -12.67 -45.14 -8.20
C VAL A 342 -11.32 -45.06 -7.47
N PRO A 343 -10.86 -46.11 -6.77
CA PRO A 343 -9.56 -46.13 -6.07
C PRO A 343 -8.31 -45.98 -6.97
N THR A 344 -8.46 -45.64 -8.24
CA THR A 344 -7.44 -45.79 -9.29
C THR A 344 -6.31 -44.76 -9.27
N CYS A 345 -6.32 -43.76 -8.38
CA CYS A 345 -5.19 -42.84 -8.24
C CYS A 345 -4.14 -43.40 -7.26
N TYR A 346 -3.33 -44.35 -7.73
CA TYR A 346 -2.16 -44.93 -7.05
C TYR A 346 -1.06 -43.93 -6.62
N SER A 347 -1.28 -42.61 -6.77
CA SER A 347 -0.35 -41.55 -6.40
C SER A 347 -0.89 -40.55 -5.37
N PHE A 348 -2.14 -40.71 -4.89
CA PHE A 348 -2.69 -39.81 -3.87
C PHE A 348 -2.38 -40.32 -2.45
N PRO A 349 -2.01 -39.44 -1.49
CA PRO A 349 -1.88 -39.81 -0.08
C PRO A 349 -3.15 -40.51 0.41
N CYS A 350 -3.01 -41.58 1.20
CA CYS A 350 -4.14 -42.39 1.64
C CYS A 350 -5.23 -41.53 2.30
N TRP A 351 -6.51 -41.85 2.13
CA TRP A 351 -7.61 -41.05 2.67
C TRP A 351 -7.52 -40.86 4.19
N ALA A 352 -6.98 -41.87 4.90
CA ALA A 352 -6.69 -41.79 6.32
C ALA A 352 -5.71 -40.65 6.66
N SER A 353 -4.72 -40.36 5.81
CA SER A 353 -3.79 -39.25 6.06
C SER A 353 -4.46 -37.88 5.97
N HIS A 354 -5.40 -37.71 5.04
CA HIS A 354 -6.17 -36.47 4.94
C HIS A 354 -7.13 -36.30 6.11
N ALA A 355 -7.81 -37.36 6.53
CA ALA A 355 -8.65 -37.33 7.73
C ALA A 355 -7.85 -37.00 9.00
N ALA A 356 -6.66 -37.57 9.15
CA ALA A 356 -5.73 -37.24 10.23
C ALA A 356 -5.28 -35.77 10.17
N PHE A 357 -5.04 -35.22 8.97
CA PHE A 357 -4.66 -33.83 8.78
C PHE A 357 -5.74 -32.85 9.31
N TYR A 358 -7.02 -33.19 9.13
CA TYR A 358 -8.14 -32.41 9.66
C TYR A 358 -8.49 -32.73 11.12
N ASN A 359 -7.67 -33.50 11.83
CA ASN A 359 -7.88 -33.93 13.21
C ASN A 359 -9.21 -34.69 13.42
N ASN A 360 -9.61 -35.53 12.45
CA ASN A 360 -10.90 -36.20 12.47
C ASN A 360 -10.77 -37.69 12.77
N PHE A 361 -10.50 -38.00 14.04
CA PHE A 361 -10.23 -39.36 14.48
C PHE A 361 -11.36 -40.37 14.17
N PRO A 362 -12.66 -40.05 14.37
CA PRO A 362 -13.75 -40.96 14.01
C PRO A 362 -13.78 -41.32 12.51
N VAL A 363 -13.41 -40.38 11.64
CA VAL A 363 -13.29 -40.64 10.21
C VAL A 363 -12.10 -41.54 9.91
N VAL A 364 -10.95 -41.32 10.56
CA VAL A 364 -9.78 -42.20 10.41
C VAL A 364 -10.13 -43.65 10.78
N GLN A 365 -10.78 -43.86 11.93
CA GLN A 365 -11.23 -45.19 12.36
C GLN A 365 -12.18 -45.82 11.34
N TYR A 366 -13.18 -45.07 10.88
CA TYR A 366 -14.13 -45.55 9.87
C TYR A 366 -13.46 -45.95 8.56
N LEU A 367 -12.52 -45.13 8.05
CA LEU A 367 -11.79 -45.42 6.81
C LEU A 367 -10.95 -46.70 6.92
N ILE A 368 -10.31 -46.94 8.06
CA ILE A 368 -9.44 -48.11 8.25
C ILE A 368 -10.24 -49.37 8.56
N GLU A 369 -11.17 -49.30 9.54
CA GLU A 369 -11.88 -50.47 10.04
C GLU A 369 -13.00 -50.94 9.11
N GLN A 370 -13.78 -49.99 8.57
CA GLN A 370 -15.00 -50.32 7.83
C GLN A 370 -14.79 -50.31 6.32
N LEU A 371 -13.89 -49.45 5.80
CA LEU A 371 -13.58 -49.39 4.37
C LEU A 371 -12.26 -50.08 4.00
N HIS A 372 -11.55 -50.65 4.99
CA HIS A 372 -10.31 -51.41 4.81
C HIS A 372 -9.20 -50.64 4.07
N PHE A 373 -9.16 -49.31 4.20
CA PHE A 373 -8.04 -48.51 3.67
C PHE A 373 -6.78 -48.73 4.52
N LYS A 374 -5.64 -48.94 3.85
CA LYS A 374 -4.34 -48.95 4.54
C LYS A 374 -3.97 -47.53 4.97
N SER A 375 -3.65 -47.32 6.24
CA SER A 375 -2.91 -46.13 6.68
C SER A 375 -1.49 -46.18 6.12
N ASN A 376 -0.85 -45.02 6.03
CA ASN A 376 0.57 -44.87 5.71
C ASN A 376 1.25 -44.01 6.78
N TYR A 377 2.57 -43.83 6.68
CA TYR A 377 3.32 -42.99 7.62
C TYR A 377 2.83 -41.53 7.63
N LEU A 378 2.30 -40.99 6.52
CA LEU A 378 1.71 -39.65 6.46
C LEU A 378 0.49 -39.49 7.38
N ALA A 379 -0.26 -40.55 7.66
CA ALA A 379 -1.36 -40.48 8.63
C ALA A 379 -0.83 -40.27 10.05
N ILE A 380 0.28 -40.91 10.41
CA ILE A 380 0.96 -40.75 11.70
C ILE A 380 1.55 -39.33 11.82
N GLU A 381 2.24 -38.86 10.77
CA GLU A 381 2.75 -37.47 10.73
C GLU A 381 1.63 -36.46 10.94
N ASN A 382 0.49 -36.65 10.26
CA ASN A 382 -0.64 -35.75 10.37
C ASN A 382 -1.37 -35.85 11.72
N ALA A 383 -1.36 -37.02 12.37
CA ALA A 383 -1.83 -37.16 13.74
C ALA A 383 -0.93 -36.38 14.73
N ALA A 384 0.40 -36.43 14.52
CA ALA A 384 1.34 -35.63 15.30
C ALA A 384 1.17 -34.13 15.05
N ARG A 385 1.00 -33.73 13.78
CA ARG A 385 0.73 -32.35 13.35
C ARG A 385 -0.61 -31.81 13.85
N SER A 386 -1.62 -32.65 14.03
CA SER A 386 -2.89 -32.24 14.63
C SER A 386 -2.88 -32.29 16.17
N ASN A 387 -1.75 -32.70 16.75
CA ASN A 387 -1.54 -32.85 18.18
C ASN A 387 -2.55 -33.82 18.85
N ASN A 388 -2.94 -34.88 18.14
CA ASN A 388 -3.91 -35.87 18.63
C ASN A 388 -3.20 -37.17 19.03
N ILE A 389 -2.93 -37.32 20.33
CA ILE A 389 -2.23 -38.48 20.91
C ILE A 389 -3.00 -39.77 20.69
N GLU A 390 -4.32 -39.78 20.90
CA GLU A 390 -5.15 -40.98 20.75
C GLU A 390 -5.14 -41.49 19.31
N MET A 391 -5.28 -40.60 18.35
CA MET A 391 -5.21 -40.94 16.92
C MET A 391 -3.82 -41.40 16.51
N PHE A 392 -2.78 -40.77 17.04
CA PHE A 392 -1.40 -41.18 16.83
C PHE A 392 -1.17 -42.60 17.34
N GLU A 393 -1.57 -42.88 18.58
CA GLU A 393 -1.40 -44.18 19.23
C GLU A 393 -2.14 -45.28 18.47
N TYR A 394 -3.39 -45.00 18.08
CA TYR A 394 -4.19 -45.90 17.25
C TYR A 394 -3.51 -46.21 15.90
N LEU A 395 -3.10 -45.18 15.16
CA LEU A 395 -2.47 -45.35 13.85
C LEU A 395 -1.12 -46.07 13.95
N PHE A 396 -0.36 -45.80 15.00
CA PHE A 396 0.92 -46.46 15.25
C PHE A 396 0.73 -47.96 15.52
N ASN A 397 -0.22 -48.30 16.41
CA ASN A 397 -0.46 -49.68 16.83
C ASN A 397 -1.01 -50.56 15.69
N LEU A 398 -1.66 -49.98 14.69
CA LEU A 398 -2.24 -50.72 13.56
C LEU A 398 -1.22 -51.20 12.53
N ASN A 399 -0.15 -50.42 12.31
CA ASN A 399 0.50 -50.42 11.00
C ASN A 399 1.97 -50.85 11.02
N ASN A 400 2.61 -50.96 12.20
CA ASN A 400 4.07 -51.12 12.32
C ASN A 400 4.86 -50.19 11.37
N THR A 401 4.28 -49.03 11.01
CA THR A 401 4.85 -48.13 10.02
C THR A 401 5.98 -47.34 10.64
N GLU A 402 7.02 -47.12 9.85
CA GLU A 402 8.15 -46.29 10.24
C GLU A 402 7.68 -44.88 10.65
N ILE A 403 8.12 -44.43 11.83
CA ILE A 403 7.98 -43.04 12.26
C ILE A 403 9.02 -42.21 11.51
N SER A 404 8.58 -41.17 10.80
CA SER A 404 9.47 -40.23 10.14
C SER A 404 10.03 -39.18 11.10
N ILE A 405 11.11 -38.50 10.69
CA ILE A 405 11.69 -37.38 11.46
C ILE A 405 10.68 -36.22 11.55
N GLU A 406 9.91 -36.00 10.49
CA GLU A 406 8.85 -35.00 10.39
C GLU A 406 7.78 -35.20 11.48
N THR A 407 7.48 -36.46 11.82
CA THR A 407 6.55 -36.79 12.91
C THR A 407 7.03 -36.22 14.24
N LEU A 408 8.31 -36.42 14.58
CA LEU A 408 8.93 -35.85 15.77
C LEU A 408 8.98 -34.32 15.68
N GLU A 409 9.33 -33.77 14.52
CA GLU A 409 9.38 -32.32 14.31
C GLU A 409 8.02 -31.65 14.55
N TYR A 410 6.92 -32.25 14.11
CA TYR A 410 5.58 -31.74 14.39
C TYR A 410 5.20 -31.85 15.86
N ALA A 411 5.51 -32.96 16.53
CA ALA A 411 5.25 -33.12 17.97
C ALA A 411 6.00 -32.05 18.80
N VAL A 412 7.26 -31.79 18.45
CA VAL A 412 8.10 -30.76 19.07
C VAL A 412 7.57 -29.36 18.76
N PHE A 413 7.15 -29.10 17.52
CA PHE A 413 6.53 -27.83 17.15
C PHE A 413 5.30 -27.50 18.03
N HIS A 414 4.48 -28.50 18.35
CA HIS A 414 3.32 -28.34 19.22
C HIS A 414 3.61 -28.36 20.72
N GLN A 415 4.88 -28.50 21.11
CA GLN A 415 5.32 -28.58 22.51
C GLN A 415 4.57 -29.64 23.33
N ASN A 416 4.20 -30.77 22.71
CA ASN A 416 3.47 -31.84 23.39
C ASN A 416 4.44 -32.89 23.95
N PHE A 417 4.81 -32.73 25.21
CA PHE A 417 5.76 -33.60 25.91
C PHE A 417 5.36 -35.08 25.85
N ASP A 418 4.08 -35.42 26.06
CA ASP A 418 3.61 -36.81 26.08
C ASP A 418 3.71 -37.47 24.71
N MET A 419 3.38 -36.74 23.65
CA MET A 419 3.53 -37.23 22.28
C MET A 419 5.01 -37.43 21.92
N ILE A 420 5.87 -36.49 22.29
CA ILE A 420 7.31 -36.57 22.04
C ILE A 420 7.91 -37.75 22.80
N LYS A 421 7.57 -37.91 24.08
CA LYS A 421 7.97 -39.05 24.90
C LYS A 421 7.50 -40.37 24.30
N MET A 422 6.23 -40.46 23.89
CA MET A 422 5.70 -41.65 23.22
C MET A 422 6.44 -41.96 21.91
N ILE A 423 6.76 -40.95 21.10
CA ILE A 423 7.55 -41.12 19.86
C ILE A 423 8.97 -41.63 20.19
N ILE A 424 9.62 -41.09 21.22
CA ILE A 424 10.98 -41.46 21.65
C ILE A 424 11.02 -42.86 22.26
N ASP A 425 10.06 -43.21 23.10
CA ASP A 425 9.97 -44.54 23.72
C ASP A 425 9.76 -45.60 22.63
N LYS A 426 8.91 -45.30 21.64
CA LYS A 426 8.64 -46.19 20.50
C LYS A 426 9.77 -46.21 19.47
N LYS A 427 10.61 -45.16 19.38
CA LYS A 427 11.79 -45.11 18.49
C LYS A 427 12.77 -46.27 18.74
N GLN A 428 12.87 -46.81 19.96
CA GLN A 428 13.75 -47.97 20.21
C GLN A 428 13.42 -49.17 19.30
N SER A 429 12.21 -49.21 18.72
CA SER A 429 11.78 -50.22 17.75
C SER A 429 11.97 -49.85 16.26
N ILE A 430 12.31 -48.61 15.91
CA ILE A 430 12.34 -48.10 14.52
C ILE A 430 13.64 -47.33 14.25
N ASN A 431 14.40 -47.77 13.24
CA ASN A 431 15.71 -47.23 12.89
C ASN A 431 15.60 -45.89 12.13
N ILE A 432 15.36 -44.79 12.86
CA ILE A 432 15.42 -43.45 12.28
C ILE A 432 16.91 -43.10 12.06
N ASP A 433 17.33 -43.06 10.79
CA ASP A 433 18.72 -42.74 10.44
C ASP A 433 18.96 -41.24 10.48
N PHE A 434 19.53 -40.78 11.59
CA PHE A 434 19.72 -39.36 11.81
C PHE A 434 20.86 -38.71 10.99
N SER A 435 21.61 -39.50 10.22
CA SER A 435 22.69 -38.97 9.38
C SER A 435 22.21 -38.36 8.07
N LYS A 436 20.99 -38.68 7.62
CA LYS A 436 20.50 -38.37 6.26
C LYS A 436 20.01 -36.93 6.05
N SER A 437 19.76 -36.16 7.12
CA SER A 437 19.14 -34.83 6.99
C SER A 437 19.56 -33.83 8.07
N PRO A 438 20.85 -33.38 8.10
CA PRO A 438 21.41 -32.50 9.13
C PRO A 438 20.60 -31.23 9.42
N ASN A 439 19.89 -30.69 8.42
CA ASN A 439 19.06 -29.48 8.58
C ASN A 439 17.75 -29.74 9.36
N GLN A 440 17.16 -30.94 9.23
CA GLN A 440 15.94 -31.29 9.97
C GLN A 440 16.21 -31.42 11.47
N TYR A 441 17.42 -31.85 11.88
CA TYR A 441 17.87 -31.83 13.28
C TYR A 441 17.80 -30.46 13.86
N GLU A 442 18.43 -29.51 13.16
CA GLU A 442 18.56 -28.15 13.63
C GLU A 442 17.16 -27.57 13.86
N ASN A 443 16.21 -27.83 12.96
CA ASN A 443 14.81 -27.43 13.15
C ASN A 443 14.16 -28.06 14.40
N ILE A 444 14.36 -29.37 14.65
CA ILE A 444 13.81 -30.02 15.85
C ILE A 444 14.37 -29.37 17.11
N TYR A 445 15.69 -29.19 17.20
CA TYR A 445 16.27 -28.57 18.38
C TYR A 445 15.82 -27.12 18.53
N LEU A 446 15.84 -26.34 17.44
CA LEU A 446 15.39 -24.94 17.45
C LEU A 446 13.94 -24.81 17.93
N LYS A 447 13.05 -25.71 17.49
CA LYS A 447 11.66 -25.73 17.95
C LYS A 447 11.54 -26.18 19.40
N SER A 448 12.44 -27.02 19.91
CA SER A 448 12.42 -27.43 21.32
C SER A 448 12.93 -26.37 22.29
N LEU A 449 13.60 -25.31 21.82
CA LEU A 449 14.16 -24.26 22.67
C LEU A 449 13.13 -23.51 23.52
N PHE A 450 11.83 -23.65 23.23
CA PHE A 450 10.77 -22.99 24.00
C PHE A 450 10.40 -23.73 25.29
N ASN A 451 10.82 -24.99 25.48
CA ASN A 451 10.50 -25.79 26.66
C ASN A 451 11.71 -26.61 27.12
N LEU A 452 12.19 -26.36 28.34
CA LEU A 452 13.39 -27.00 28.89
C LEU A 452 13.27 -28.53 28.95
N ASP A 453 12.12 -29.05 29.39
CA ASP A 453 11.94 -30.49 29.57
C ASP A 453 11.90 -31.22 28.23
N ILE A 454 11.24 -30.63 27.23
CA ILE A 454 11.25 -31.14 25.86
C ILE A 454 12.66 -31.08 25.28
N PHE A 455 13.36 -29.96 25.48
CA PHE A 455 14.73 -29.79 25.02
C PHE A 455 15.67 -30.85 25.63
N LYS A 456 15.62 -31.03 26.96
CA LYS A 456 16.36 -32.07 27.70
C LYS A 456 16.05 -33.45 27.15
N LEU A 457 14.77 -33.80 27.05
CA LEU A 457 14.33 -35.10 26.55
C LEU A 457 14.87 -35.39 25.15
N ILE A 458 14.82 -34.41 24.23
CA ILE A 458 15.36 -34.56 22.87
C ILE A 458 16.88 -34.69 22.92
N VAL A 459 17.57 -33.83 23.66
CA VAL A 459 19.03 -33.85 23.68
C VAL A 459 19.57 -35.14 24.32
N GLU A 460 18.94 -35.65 25.38
CA GLU A 460 19.28 -36.91 26.03
C GLU A 460 18.99 -38.11 25.12
N SER A 461 17.90 -38.06 24.35
CA SER A 461 17.48 -39.14 23.43
C SER A 461 18.22 -39.12 22.08
N PHE A 462 18.79 -37.96 21.73
CA PHE A 462 19.52 -37.70 20.49
C PHE A 462 20.76 -36.86 20.81
N PRO A 463 21.79 -37.43 21.45
CA PRO A 463 23.00 -36.68 21.77
C PRO A 463 23.74 -36.28 20.48
N LYS A 464 23.73 -34.99 20.17
CA LYS A 464 24.48 -34.42 19.05
C LYS A 464 25.94 -34.25 19.45
N LYS A 465 26.89 -34.65 18.58
CA LYS A 465 28.33 -34.44 18.82
C LYS A 465 28.71 -32.95 18.87
N THR A 466 28.01 -32.09 18.11
CA THR A 466 28.25 -30.64 18.05
C THR A 466 26.96 -29.86 17.76
N PHE A 467 26.69 -28.81 18.53
CA PHE A 467 25.61 -27.84 18.26
C PHE A 467 26.11 -26.72 17.31
N THR A 468 25.24 -26.19 16.46
CA THR A 468 25.56 -25.10 15.53
C THR A 468 25.50 -23.75 16.23
N SER A 469 26.20 -22.73 15.70
CA SER A 469 26.13 -21.35 16.23
C SER A 469 24.69 -20.83 16.25
N ASN A 470 23.90 -21.11 15.21
CA ASN A 470 22.48 -20.73 15.14
C ASN A 470 21.64 -21.26 16.31
N MET A 471 21.93 -22.47 16.80
CA MET A 471 21.21 -23.03 17.95
C MET A 471 21.54 -22.27 19.24
N PHE A 472 22.79 -21.86 19.43
CA PHE A 472 23.19 -21.02 20.56
C PHE A 472 22.60 -19.61 20.46
N PHE A 473 22.54 -19.03 19.25
CA PHE A 473 21.86 -17.76 19.04
C PHE A 473 20.36 -17.85 19.33
N SER A 474 19.72 -18.95 18.94
CA SER A 474 18.28 -19.10 19.13
C SER A 474 17.91 -19.45 20.57
N SER A 475 18.82 -20.07 21.33
CA SER A 475 18.54 -20.46 22.71
C SER A 475 18.42 -19.28 23.67
N ILE A 476 18.90 -18.08 23.29
CA ILE A 476 18.73 -16.85 24.09
C ILE A 476 17.26 -16.48 24.33
N CYS A 477 16.34 -17.03 23.53
CA CYS A 477 14.90 -16.86 23.72
C CYS A 477 14.39 -17.53 25.00
N ASN A 478 15.14 -18.46 25.59
CA ASN A 478 14.79 -19.13 26.84
C ASN A 478 16.03 -19.28 27.73
N LYS A 479 16.04 -18.55 28.86
CA LYS A 479 17.14 -18.54 29.83
C LYS A 479 17.51 -19.92 30.34
N GLU A 480 16.53 -20.76 30.64
CA GLU A 480 16.77 -22.07 31.23
C GLU A 480 17.38 -23.04 30.21
N VAL A 481 16.90 -23.00 28.97
CA VAL A 481 17.48 -23.79 27.88
C VAL A 481 18.88 -23.31 27.54
N PHE A 482 19.11 -22.00 27.54
CA PHE A 482 20.44 -21.42 27.39
C PHE A 482 21.39 -21.88 28.50
N GLU A 483 20.98 -21.78 29.77
CA GLU A 483 21.77 -22.22 30.92
C GLU A 483 22.07 -23.72 30.83
N TYR A 484 21.07 -24.56 30.53
CA TYR A 484 21.26 -26.01 30.36
C TYR A 484 22.20 -26.36 29.20
N LEU A 485 22.01 -25.76 28.02
CA LEU A 485 22.89 -25.95 26.87
C LEU A 485 24.34 -25.65 27.22
N PHE A 486 24.58 -24.55 27.93
CA PHE A 486 25.92 -24.21 28.36
C PHE A 486 26.41 -25.11 29.49
N THR A 487 25.66 -25.35 30.57
CA THR A 487 26.18 -26.15 31.69
C THR A 487 26.41 -27.62 31.34
N SER A 488 25.57 -28.20 30.48
CA SER A 488 25.57 -29.64 30.21
C SER A 488 26.39 -30.05 28.98
N TYR A 489 26.59 -29.15 28.01
CA TYR A 489 27.29 -29.46 26.76
C TYR A 489 28.51 -28.56 26.49
N TYR A 490 28.70 -27.51 27.28
CA TYR A 490 29.85 -26.62 27.17
C TYR A 490 30.95 -27.06 28.15
N ASP A 491 31.48 -28.27 27.96
CA ASP A 491 32.71 -28.66 28.64
C ASP A 491 33.88 -27.94 27.94
N ILE A 492 34.34 -26.84 28.54
CA ILE A 492 35.38 -25.93 28.04
C ILE A 492 36.69 -26.69 27.68
N LYS A 493 36.88 -27.89 28.24
CA LYS A 493 38.07 -28.72 28.05
C LYS A 493 38.30 -29.26 26.64
N TYR A 494 37.30 -29.29 25.76
CA TYR A 494 37.43 -29.89 24.40
C TYR A 494 37.60 -28.88 23.26
N TRP A 495 37.83 -27.60 23.58
CA TRP A 495 38.07 -26.59 22.55
C TRP A 495 39.52 -26.70 22.03
N THR A 496 39.68 -27.25 20.83
CA THR A 496 40.96 -27.19 20.12
C THR A 496 41.15 -25.78 19.55
N THR A 497 42.41 -25.35 19.42
CA THR A 497 42.85 -24.02 18.95
C THR A 497 42.31 -23.57 17.57
N SER A 498 41.58 -24.42 16.84
CA SER A 498 40.86 -24.07 15.61
C SER A 498 39.58 -23.23 15.82
N ASP A 499 39.11 -23.05 17.06
CA ASP A 499 37.83 -22.38 17.38
C ASP A 499 37.88 -20.84 17.52
N ILE A 500 38.92 -20.19 16.99
CA ILE A 500 39.06 -18.71 16.98
C ILE A 500 37.85 -18.02 16.31
N TYR A 501 37.18 -18.69 15.37
CA TYR A 501 35.94 -18.19 14.74
C TYR A 501 34.75 -18.10 15.72
N ARG A 502 34.70 -18.91 16.79
CA ARG A 502 33.60 -18.92 17.76
C ARG A 502 33.69 -17.82 18.83
N GLN A 503 34.86 -17.23 19.07
CA GLN A 503 34.96 -16.04 19.93
C GLN A 503 34.24 -14.83 19.31
N GLN A 504 34.24 -14.72 17.97
CA GLN A 504 33.44 -13.72 17.27
C GLN A 504 31.94 -14.00 17.44
N ASP A 505 31.51 -15.26 17.37
CA ASP A 505 30.11 -15.65 17.58
C ASP A 505 29.64 -15.33 19.02
N ILE A 506 30.45 -15.64 20.04
CA ILE A 506 30.12 -15.27 21.44
C ILE A 506 30.07 -13.76 21.59
N SER A 507 31.00 -13.02 20.98
CA SER A 507 30.99 -11.55 21.01
C SER A 507 29.72 -10.97 20.36
N GLN A 508 29.33 -11.53 19.22
CA GLN A 508 28.09 -11.16 18.52
C GLN A 508 26.84 -11.53 19.34
N LEU A 509 26.86 -12.67 20.03
CA LEU A 509 25.78 -13.11 20.91
C LEU A 509 25.61 -12.17 22.11
N ILE A 510 26.71 -11.79 22.76
CA ILE A 510 26.71 -10.82 23.85
C ILE A 510 26.20 -9.46 23.34
N TYR A 511 26.67 -9.02 22.18
CA TYR A 511 26.22 -7.77 21.55
C TYR A 511 24.71 -7.82 21.24
N HIS A 512 24.20 -8.95 20.74
CA HIS A 512 22.79 -9.15 20.44
C HIS A 512 21.94 -9.17 21.73
N CYS A 513 22.41 -9.83 22.78
CA CYS A 513 21.72 -9.82 24.08
C CYS A 513 21.65 -8.41 24.68
N ALA A 514 22.75 -7.67 24.60
CA ALA A 514 22.81 -6.28 25.08
C ALA A 514 21.91 -5.35 24.26
N LYS A 515 21.94 -5.48 22.93
CA LYS A 515 21.09 -4.74 21.99
C LYS A 515 19.60 -4.96 22.25
N ASN A 516 19.19 -6.19 22.57
CA ASN A 516 17.77 -6.54 22.77
C ASN A 516 17.34 -6.52 24.24
N GLY A 517 18.20 -6.11 25.17
CA GLY A 517 17.81 -5.97 26.58
C GLY A 517 17.68 -7.28 27.35
N LEU A 518 18.28 -8.38 26.86
CA LEU A 518 18.19 -9.73 27.45
C LEU A 518 19.10 -9.87 28.69
N LEU A 519 18.80 -9.09 29.73
CA LEU A 519 19.61 -8.97 30.94
C LEU A 519 19.82 -10.31 31.65
N ASP A 520 18.82 -11.18 31.70
CA ASP A 520 18.93 -12.45 32.39
C ASP A 520 19.86 -13.44 31.66
N ILE A 521 19.91 -13.39 30.34
CA ILE A 521 20.88 -14.15 29.54
C ILE A 521 22.29 -13.60 29.79
N LEU A 522 22.47 -12.28 29.80
CA LEU A 522 23.76 -11.66 30.10
C LEU A 522 24.27 -12.01 31.50
N LYS A 523 23.38 -12.09 32.50
CA LYS A 523 23.72 -12.56 33.86
C LYS A 523 24.22 -14.01 33.83
N VAL A 524 23.56 -14.89 33.08
CA VAL A 524 23.98 -16.28 32.92
C VAL A 524 25.34 -16.35 32.20
N MET A 525 25.52 -15.58 31.11
CA MET A 525 26.80 -15.51 30.40
C MET A 525 27.95 -15.00 31.28
N TYR A 526 27.68 -14.01 32.14
CA TYR A 526 28.65 -13.51 33.11
C TYR A 526 28.99 -14.58 34.17
N LYS A 527 27.98 -15.25 34.74
CA LYS A 527 28.16 -16.35 35.72
C LYS A 527 28.98 -17.50 35.14
N LEU A 528 28.83 -17.78 33.85
CA LEU A 528 29.59 -18.80 33.10
C LEU A 528 30.97 -18.30 32.62
N ASN A 529 31.37 -17.07 32.97
CA ASN A 529 32.64 -16.44 32.59
C ASN A 529 32.85 -16.33 31.06
N LEU A 530 31.76 -16.18 30.29
CA LEU A 530 31.78 -16.06 28.82
C LEU A 530 32.05 -14.63 28.33
N ILE A 531 31.89 -13.62 29.20
CA ILE A 531 32.11 -12.22 28.86
C ILE A 531 33.60 -11.91 28.96
N GLN A 532 34.35 -12.28 27.91
CA GLN A 532 35.76 -11.92 27.73
C GLN A 532 35.95 -10.66 26.86
N VAL A 533 34.87 -10.15 26.27
CA VAL A 533 34.86 -8.96 25.40
C VAL A 533 34.93 -7.68 26.26
N SER A 534 35.42 -6.59 25.68
CA SER A 534 35.38 -5.26 26.31
C SER A 534 33.95 -4.90 26.70
N PHE A 535 33.73 -4.68 28.00
CA PHE A 535 32.45 -4.21 28.56
C PHE A 535 31.99 -2.91 27.90
N GLU A 536 32.94 -2.11 27.41
CA GLU A 536 32.74 -0.87 26.68
C GLU A 536 31.88 -1.07 25.42
N ASN A 537 32.18 -2.06 24.58
CA ASN A 537 31.45 -2.32 23.33
C ASN A 537 30.02 -2.83 23.60
N ILE A 538 29.86 -3.61 24.66
CA ILE A 538 28.57 -4.18 25.09
C ILE A 538 27.67 -3.06 25.62
N ALA A 539 28.23 -2.18 26.45
CA ALA A 539 27.56 -1.00 26.98
C ALA A 539 27.15 -0.03 25.86
N GLU A 540 28.04 0.22 24.90
CA GLU A 540 27.76 1.02 23.71
C GLU A 540 26.57 0.48 22.90
N SER A 541 26.52 -0.84 22.69
CA SER A 541 25.39 -1.52 22.02
C SER A 541 24.07 -1.34 22.76
N ALA A 542 24.09 -1.56 24.08
CA ALA A 542 22.91 -1.43 24.94
C ALA A 542 22.34 0.00 24.88
N LEU A 543 23.22 1.01 24.97
CA LEU A 543 22.83 2.42 24.96
C LEU A 543 22.27 2.87 23.60
N SER A 544 22.86 2.40 22.50
CA SER A 544 22.34 2.71 21.15
C SER A 544 20.92 2.18 20.90
N ASN A 545 20.45 1.21 21.69
CA ASN A 545 19.12 0.60 21.57
C ASN A 545 18.22 0.80 22.82
N ASN A 546 18.51 1.81 23.65
CA ASN A 546 17.71 2.17 24.82
C ASN A 546 17.58 1.09 25.91
N GLN A 547 18.58 0.20 26.04
CA GLN A 547 18.58 -0.86 27.04
C GLN A 547 19.32 -0.42 28.32
N MET A 548 18.78 0.60 29.00
CA MET A 548 19.44 1.24 30.16
C MET A 548 19.72 0.28 31.33
N HIS A 549 18.82 -0.67 31.59
CA HIS A 549 19.01 -1.69 32.62
C HIS A 549 20.21 -2.60 32.36
N VAL A 550 20.54 -2.85 31.09
CA VAL A 550 21.76 -3.59 30.72
C VAL A 550 22.99 -2.75 31.03
N TYR A 551 23.00 -1.46 30.68
CA TYR A 551 24.11 -0.57 31.00
C TYR A 551 24.38 -0.49 32.51
N TYR A 552 23.35 -0.28 33.33
CA TYR A 552 23.52 -0.22 34.78
C TYR A 552 24.03 -1.54 35.37
N TYR A 553 23.58 -2.69 34.84
CA TYR A 553 24.12 -3.98 35.24
C TYR A 553 25.62 -4.09 34.90
N LEU A 554 26.02 -3.71 33.69
CA LEU A 554 27.43 -3.71 33.29
C LEU A 554 28.27 -2.74 34.12
N LYS A 555 27.75 -1.54 34.45
CA LYS A 555 28.39 -0.57 35.35
C LYS A 555 28.51 -1.10 36.78
N SER A 556 27.52 -1.86 37.26
CA SER A 556 27.58 -2.51 38.58
C SER A 556 28.65 -3.59 38.65
N ILE A 557 28.90 -4.29 37.54
CA ILE A 557 29.98 -5.29 37.42
C ILE A 557 31.35 -4.61 37.29
N LYS A 558 31.45 -3.56 36.46
CA LYS A 558 32.69 -2.82 36.19
C LYS A 558 32.46 -1.33 36.47
N PRO A 559 32.63 -0.86 37.72
CA PRO A 559 32.41 0.54 38.08
C PRO A 559 33.29 1.53 37.31
N SER A 560 34.44 1.09 36.79
CA SER A 560 35.37 1.89 35.97
C SER A 560 34.93 2.08 34.51
N LEU A 561 33.76 1.59 34.12
CA LEU A 561 33.20 1.73 32.77
C LEU A 561 32.88 3.20 32.45
N SER A 562 33.86 3.93 31.91
CA SER A 562 33.70 5.32 31.46
C SER A 562 33.28 5.37 29.99
N LEU A 563 32.15 6.03 29.72
CA LEU A 563 31.69 6.32 28.36
C LEU A 563 32.28 7.67 27.92
N SER A 564 33.60 7.74 27.75
CA SER A 564 34.24 8.99 27.35
C SER A 564 33.86 9.46 25.94
N ASN A 565 33.29 8.57 25.10
CA ASN A 565 32.90 8.86 23.72
C ASN A 565 31.52 8.27 23.39
N LEU A 566 30.42 8.93 23.77
CA LEU A 566 29.10 8.60 23.23
C LEU A 566 28.96 9.18 21.81
N SER A 567 28.80 8.30 20.82
CA SER A 567 28.37 8.64 19.47
C SER A 567 26.97 9.28 19.46
N ILE A 568 26.73 10.09 18.43
CA ILE A 568 25.46 10.77 18.14
C ILE A 568 24.24 9.82 18.14
N SER A 569 24.44 8.56 17.75
CA SER A 569 23.38 7.55 17.75
C SER A 569 22.93 7.14 19.16
N GLN A 570 23.83 7.18 20.14
CA GLN A 570 23.55 6.84 21.54
C GLN A 570 22.87 7.98 22.27
N VAL A 571 23.21 9.23 21.91
CA VAL A 571 22.50 10.40 22.38
C VAL A 571 21.04 10.38 21.91
N LYS A 572 20.73 9.90 20.69
CA LYS A 572 19.35 9.73 20.22
C LYS A 572 18.51 8.81 21.11
N GLY A 573 19.10 7.72 21.59
CA GLY A 573 18.42 6.80 22.50
C GLY A 573 18.07 7.49 23.82
N LEU A 574 19.09 8.09 24.45
CA LEU A 574 18.97 8.80 25.73
C LEU A 574 18.02 10.02 25.62
N ILE A 575 18.01 10.72 24.48
CA ILE A 575 17.18 11.90 24.19
C ILE A 575 15.68 11.63 24.32
N TYR A 576 15.21 10.40 24.04
CA TYR A 576 13.79 10.06 24.18
C TYR A 576 13.34 9.96 25.65
N ASP A 577 14.27 9.79 26.59
CA ASP A 577 14.03 9.65 28.02
C ASP A 577 14.56 10.92 28.76
N TYR A 578 13.98 12.08 28.41
CA TYR A 578 14.43 13.44 28.78
C TYR A 578 14.77 13.63 30.27
N GLU A 579 14.02 12.99 31.18
CA GLU A 579 14.27 13.04 32.63
C GLU A 579 15.57 12.33 33.05
N LYS A 580 15.98 11.28 32.34
CA LYS A 580 17.20 10.52 32.63
C LYS A 580 18.46 11.18 32.06
N LEU A 581 18.32 12.01 31.03
CA LEU A 581 19.46 12.75 30.46
C LEU A 581 20.06 13.75 31.46
N GLY A 582 19.22 14.39 32.28
CA GLY A 582 19.64 15.29 33.35
C GLY A 582 20.49 14.60 34.42
N TYR A 583 20.11 13.37 34.80
CA TYR A 583 20.92 12.54 35.68
C TYR A 583 22.25 12.14 35.03
N PHE A 584 22.23 11.76 33.74
CA PHE A 584 23.44 11.36 33.00
C PHE A 584 24.46 12.50 32.81
N HIS A 585 23.99 13.71 32.53
CA HIS A 585 24.87 14.87 32.33
C HIS A 585 25.62 15.23 33.62
N MET A 586 24.94 15.18 34.78
CA MET A 586 25.56 15.42 36.08
C MET A 586 26.56 14.33 36.49
N GLU A 587 26.35 13.08 36.09
CA GLU A 587 27.18 11.94 36.55
C GLU A 587 28.41 11.68 35.66
N LEU A 588 28.38 12.04 34.37
CA LEU A 588 29.43 11.63 33.40
C LEU A 588 30.28 12.77 32.82
N GLY A 589 29.98 14.04 33.09
CA GLY A 589 30.78 15.17 32.57
C GLY A 589 30.88 15.20 31.03
N LEU A 590 29.83 14.74 30.34
CA LEU A 590 29.81 14.57 28.89
C LEU A 590 30.00 15.92 28.18
N LYS A 591 31.05 16.02 27.36
CA LYS A 591 31.28 17.16 26.47
C LYS A 591 30.31 17.06 25.29
N ILE A 592 29.19 17.77 25.37
CA ILE A 592 28.20 17.80 24.28
C ILE A 592 28.85 18.39 23.02
N THR A 593 28.91 17.61 21.94
CA THR A 593 29.53 18.02 20.67
C THR A 593 28.59 18.86 19.81
N GLN A 594 29.12 19.60 18.84
CA GLN A 594 28.33 20.35 17.85
C GLN A 594 27.32 19.46 17.11
N ASP A 595 27.64 18.19 16.90
CA ASP A 595 26.74 17.23 16.26
C ASP A 595 25.50 16.92 17.08
N CYS A 596 25.60 16.94 18.41
CA CYS A 596 24.44 16.78 19.30
C CYS A 596 23.46 17.94 19.12
N LEU A 597 23.98 19.14 18.88
CA LEU A 597 23.15 20.31 18.59
C LEU A 597 22.46 20.21 17.22
N PHE A 598 23.14 19.68 16.19
CA PHE A 598 22.51 19.48 14.88
C PHE A 598 21.40 18.43 14.90
N GLU A 599 21.54 17.35 15.68
CA GLU A 599 20.52 16.32 15.81
C GLU A 599 19.38 16.71 16.77
N SER A 600 19.65 17.56 17.76
CA SER A 600 18.58 18.08 18.62
C SER A 600 17.59 18.95 17.83
N ILE A 601 18.06 19.71 16.83
CA ILE A 601 17.22 20.47 15.88
C ILE A 601 16.23 19.54 15.15
N LYS A 602 16.65 18.32 14.79
CA LYS A 602 15.81 17.34 14.10
C LYS A 602 14.72 16.78 15.00
N SER A 603 14.93 16.76 16.32
CA SER A 603 14.12 16.00 17.27
C SER A 603 12.93 16.80 17.80
N SER A 604 13.12 17.69 18.77
CA SER A 604 12.09 18.58 19.31
C SER A 604 12.70 19.85 19.87
N PHE A 605 11.89 20.91 20.03
CA PHE A 605 12.34 22.15 20.64
C PHE A 605 12.80 21.97 22.09
N GLN A 606 12.14 21.12 22.89
CA GLN A 606 12.53 20.88 24.28
C GLN A 606 13.92 20.26 24.37
N ILE A 607 14.21 19.26 23.51
CA ILE A 607 15.52 18.61 23.44
C ILE A 607 16.57 19.61 22.97
N PHE A 608 16.25 20.38 21.92
CA PHE A 608 17.11 21.44 21.44
C PHE A 608 17.44 22.45 22.55
N ASN A 609 16.44 22.95 23.27
CA ASN A 609 16.60 23.94 24.32
C ASN A 609 17.43 23.38 25.48
N TYR A 610 17.20 22.12 25.88
CA TYR A 610 18.03 21.46 26.88
C TYR A 610 19.49 21.35 26.46
N VAL A 611 19.73 20.83 25.25
CA VAL A 611 21.08 20.71 24.67
C VAL A 611 21.73 22.09 24.59
N TRP A 612 20.99 23.11 24.17
CA TRP A 612 21.46 24.49 24.09
C TRP A 612 21.87 25.05 25.44
N ASP A 613 21.05 24.89 26.48
CA ASP A 613 21.29 25.43 27.82
C ASP A 613 22.49 24.75 28.51
N HIS A 614 22.80 23.49 28.17
CA HIS A 614 23.86 22.69 28.80
C HIS A 614 25.14 22.55 27.95
N CYS A 615 25.04 22.80 26.64
CA CYS A 615 26.20 23.15 25.85
C CYS A 615 26.69 24.50 26.39
N ASN A 616 27.83 24.54 27.10
CA ASN A 616 28.51 25.77 27.55
C ASN A 616 28.99 26.67 26.38
N LEU A 617 28.16 26.85 25.34
CA LEU A 617 28.31 27.85 24.30
C LEU A 617 27.98 29.20 24.94
N THR A 618 28.96 29.79 25.62
CA THR A 618 28.83 31.13 26.17
C THR A 618 28.78 32.14 25.03
N PHE A 619 27.58 32.49 24.57
CA PHE A 619 27.33 33.65 23.72
C PHE A 619 27.49 34.93 24.53
N LYS A 620 28.73 35.27 24.92
CA LYS A 620 29.01 36.56 25.55
C LYS A 620 29.29 37.61 24.47
N ASN A 621 28.39 38.61 24.39
CA ASN A 621 28.56 39.89 23.69
C ASN A 621 28.65 39.87 22.16
N ASN A 622 27.62 39.34 21.47
CA ASN A 622 27.35 39.51 20.02
C ASN A 622 28.48 39.21 19.01
N ASN A 623 29.67 38.83 19.46
CA ASN A 623 30.79 38.40 18.64
C ASN A 623 31.10 36.94 18.99
N VAL A 624 30.81 36.06 18.04
CA VAL A 624 31.05 34.63 18.13
C VAL A 624 32.54 34.37 17.95
N TYR A 625 33.32 34.33 19.03
CA TYR A 625 34.78 34.17 18.93
C TYR A 625 35.30 32.73 18.78
N TYR A 626 34.44 31.70 18.71
CA TYR A 626 34.90 30.30 18.68
C TYR A 626 34.09 29.31 17.81
N LEU A 627 33.19 29.79 16.96
CA LEU A 627 32.53 28.94 15.97
C LEU A 627 33.01 29.38 14.60
N GLU A 628 33.59 28.47 13.81
CA GLU A 628 33.97 28.72 12.41
C GLU A 628 32.85 29.51 11.69
N ASP A 629 33.22 30.45 10.82
CA ASP A 629 32.41 31.52 10.19
C ASP A 629 31.09 31.10 9.46
N ASN A 630 30.60 29.87 9.61
CA ASN A 630 29.40 29.35 8.95
C ASN A 630 28.48 28.47 9.84
N ILE A 631 28.72 28.36 11.16
CA ILE A 631 27.91 27.47 12.02
C ILE A 631 26.49 27.99 12.22
N SER A 632 26.30 29.31 12.38
CA SER A 632 24.97 29.94 12.41
C SER A 632 24.16 29.56 11.17
N ASP A 633 24.78 29.66 10.00
CA ASP A 633 24.16 29.41 8.71
C ASP A 633 23.81 27.92 8.55
N ARG A 634 24.68 27.03 9.03
CA ARG A 634 24.40 25.59 9.07
C ARG A 634 23.27 25.25 10.04
N LEU A 635 23.22 25.86 11.23
CA LEU A 635 22.16 25.64 12.22
C LEU A 635 20.81 26.12 11.69
N VAL A 636 20.76 27.34 11.14
CA VAL A 636 19.56 27.90 10.50
C VAL A 636 19.15 27.03 9.31
N SER A 637 20.08 26.64 8.43
CA SER A 637 19.81 25.75 7.29
C SER A 637 19.24 24.40 7.72
N LYS A 638 19.74 23.82 8.82
CA LYS A 638 19.21 22.58 9.40
C LYS A 638 17.82 22.77 10.03
N CYS A 639 17.57 23.87 10.74
CA CYS A 639 16.24 24.19 11.26
C CYS A 639 15.21 24.29 10.15
N VAL A 640 15.59 24.99 9.09
CA VAL A 640 14.81 25.15 7.89
C VAL A 640 14.58 23.81 7.19
N HIS A 641 15.62 22.97 7.10
CA HIS A 641 15.55 21.64 6.49
C HIS A 641 14.59 20.71 7.22
N PHE A 642 14.64 20.70 8.56
CA PHE A 642 13.79 19.84 9.39
C PHE A 642 12.41 20.45 9.67
N GLY A 643 12.18 21.71 9.32
CA GLY A 643 10.88 22.35 9.51
C GLY A 643 10.57 22.70 10.97
N ASN A 644 11.60 22.96 11.78
CA ASN A 644 11.46 23.23 13.22
C ASN A 644 11.33 24.75 13.47
N LEU A 645 10.09 25.26 13.42
CA LEU A 645 9.79 26.69 13.58
C LEU A 645 10.21 27.25 14.94
N GLN A 646 9.99 26.49 16.02
CA GLN A 646 10.28 26.94 17.39
C GLN A 646 11.77 27.18 17.62
N VAL A 647 12.63 26.32 17.07
CA VAL A 647 14.10 26.53 17.14
C VAL A 647 14.51 27.76 16.34
N LEU A 648 13.87 28.01 15.19
CA LEU A 648 14.16 29.19 14.38
C LEU A 648 13.69 30.49 15.06
N GLU A 649 12.51 30.48 15.69
CA GLU A 649 12.03 31.58 16.54
C GLU A 649 13.01 31.85 17.67
N PHE A 650 13.50 30.82 18.35
CA PHE A 650 14.53 30.94 19.37
C PHE A 650 15.83 31.55 18.83
N PHE A 651 16.31 31.12 17.66
CA PHE A 651 17.48 31.73 17.02
C PHE A 651 17.27 33.20 16.66
N LYS A 652 16.04 33.58 16.27
CA LYS A 652 15.67 34.97 16.04
C LYS A 652 15.67 35.78 17.34
N GLU A 653 15.06 35.27 18.40
CA GLU A 653 15.05 35.90 19.73
C GLU A 653 16.45 36.12 20.31
N LYS A 654 17.37 35.19 20.04
CA LYS A 654 18.77 35.28 20.48
C LYS A 654 19.67 36.12 19.57
N GLY A 655 19.15 36.69 18.49
CA GLY A 655 19.92 37.50 17.53
C GLY A 655 20.95 36.69 16.72
N ILE A 656 20.81 35.35 16.67
CA ILE A 656 21.68 34.46 15.88
C ILE A 656 21.26 34.47 14.41
N PHE A 657 19.99 34.76 14.14
CA PHE A 657 19.45 34.88 12.80
C PHE A 657 19.91 36.18 12.14
N ASN A 658 20.90 36.10 11.24
CA ASN A 658 21.24 37.20 10.36
C ASN A 658 20.39 37.10 9.07
N PRO A 659 19.49 38.06 8.78
CA PRO A 659 18.67 38.05 7.57
C PRO A 659 19.50 38.20 6.29
N GLU A 660 20.72 38.74 6.38
CA GLU A 660 21.69 38.80 5.28
C GLU A 660 22.53 37.53 5.14
N CYS A 661 22.32 36.50 5.98
CA CYS A 661 22.89 35.18 5.73
C CYS A 661 22.49 34.81 4.32
N LYS A 662 23.48 34.87 3.41
CA LYS A 662 23.34 34.33 2.07
C LYS A 662 22.91 32.90 2.35
N LEU A 663 21.65 32.60 2.08
CA LEU A 663 21.22 31.23 1.87
C LEU A 663 22.00 30.82 0.62
N VAL A 664 23.30 30.49 0.79
CA VAL A 664 24.22 30.13 -0.29
C VAL A 664 23.62 28.95 -1.05
N TYR A 665 22.69 28.23 -0.41
CA TYR A 665 21.63 27.49 -1.06
C TYR A 665 20.34 27.78 -0.30
N PRO A 666 19.27 28.34 -0.88
CA PRO A 666 17.93 28.09 -0.35
C PRO A 666 17.84 26.57 -0.27
N SER A 667 17.92 26.03 0.95
CA SER A 667 18.08 24.60 1.13
C SER A 667 17.02 23.93 0.29
N SER A 668 17.40 22.93 -0.49
CA SER A 668 16.50 22.17 -1.37
C SER A 668 15.28 21.59 -0.64
N SER A 669 15.18 21.77 0.67
CA SER A 669 14.08 21.45 1.56
C SER A 669 12.99 22.52 1.76
N LEU A 670 13.27 23.83 1.56
CA LEU A 670 12.32 24.92 1.88
C LEU A 670 10.99 24.80 1.15
N GLY A 671 10.99 24.34 -0.10
CA GLY A 671 9.75 24.12 -0.84
C GLY A 671 9.03 22.84 -0.46
N SER A 672 9.68 21.86 0.20
CA SER A 672 9.17 20.49 0.29
C SER A 672 8.43 20.08 1.56
N ASN A 673 8.55 20.86 2.64
CA ASN A 673 7.89 20.53 3.91
C ASN A 673 6.68 21.46 4.14
N PRO A 674 5.46 20.96 4.38
CA PRO A 674 4.32 21.82 4.70
C PRO A 674 4.53 22.73 5.92
N SER A 675 5.41 22.37 6.87
CA SER A 675 5.78 23.26 7.99
C SER A 675 6.72 24.41 7.60
N SER A 676 7.25 24.41 6.37
CA SER A 676 8.14 25.45 5.89
C SER A 676 7.44 26.79 5.65
N LEU A 677 6.10 26.83 5.57
CA LEU A 677 5.38 28.09 5.41
C LEU A 677 5.61 29.04 6.60
N GLY A 678 5.52 28.53 7.84
CA GLY A 678 5.77 29.34 9.03
C GLY A 678 7.21 29.84 9.10
N ILE A 679 8.15 28.97 8.72
CA ILE A 679 9.58 29.32 8.62
C ILE A 679 9.80 30.39 7.55
N LEU A 680 9.22 30.21 6.36
CA LEU A 680 9.30 31.18 5.27
C LEU A 680 8.65 32.51 5.65
N GLN A 681 7.49 32.51 6.31
CA GLN A 681 6.86 33.72 6.80
C GLN A 681 7.75 34.45 7.81
N LEU A 682 8.39 33.72 8.72
CA LEU A 682 9.30 34.29 9.72
C LEU A 682 10.58 34.85 9.09
N MET A 683 11.17 34.11 8.13
CA MET A 683 12.39 34.52 7.43
C MET A 683 12.14 35.69 6.48
N LEU A 684 10.97 35.75 5.84
CA LEU A 684 10.65 36.73 4.80
C LEU A 684 9.90 37.97 5.33
N LYS A 685 9.63 38.05 6.64
CA LYS A 685 8.93 39.19 7.25
C LYS A 685 9.74 40.50 7.17
N ASP A 686 11.07 40.38 7.23
CA ASP A 686 11.98 41.51 7.44
C ASP A 686 12.93 41.74 6.24
N ILE A 687 12.76 41.00 5.13
CA ILE A 687 13.59 41.12 3.93
C ILE A 687 12.84 41.98 2.90
N ASP A 688 13.36 43.17 2.61
CA ASP A 688 12.96 43.95 1.44
C ASP A 688 13.30 43.13 0.19
N TRP A 689 12.26 42.61 -0.47
CA TRP A 689 12.38 41.62 -1.53
C TRP A 689 13.05 42.22 -2.78
N VAL A 690 14.36 42.04 -2.88
CA VAL A 690 15.12 42.26 -4.11
C VAL A 690 15.88 40.99 -4.44
N ALA A 691 15.24 40.06 -5.17
CA ALA A 691 15.85 39.35 -6.29
C ALA A 691 15.04 38.11 -6.70
N TYR A 692 14.63 38.13 -7.98
CA TYR A 692 14.26 36.97 -8.78
C TYR A 692 15.13 35.72 -8.53
N LEU A 693 16.43 35.88 -8.20
CA LEU A 693 17.38 34.79 -7.94
C LEU A 693 16.93 33.80 -6.84
N TYR A 694 16.23 34.26 -5.81
CA TYR A 694 15.85 33.40 -4.67
C TYR A 694 14.44 32.81 -4.79
N ALA A 695 13.53 33.51 -5.48
CA ALA A 695 12.13 33.10 -5.57
C ALA A 695 11.96 31.82 -6.38
N TYR A 696 12.60 31.76 -7.54
CA TYR A 696 12.37 30.72 -8.53
C TYR A 696 12.77 29.31 -8.02
N PRO A 697 13.95 29.09 -7.40
CA PRO A 697 14.29 27.78 -6.82
C PRO A 697 13.31 27.29 -5.75
N ILE A 698 12.77 28.21 -4.94
CA ILE A 698 11.79 27.84 -3.89
C ILE A 698 10.44 27.49 -4.53
N LEU A 699 10.00 28.26 -5.55
CA LEU A 699 8.80 27.94 -6.33
C LEU A 699 8.93 26.60 -7.06
N GLU A 700 10.07 26.31 -7.69
CA GLU A 700 10.34 25.01 -8.33
C GLU A 700 10.19 23.86 -7.34
N ARG A 701 10.76 24.02 -6.13
CA ARG A 701 10.69 22.98 -5.11
C ARG A 701 9.29 22.84 -4.52
N ALA A 702 8.55 23.93 -4.39
CA ALA A 702 7.14 23.90 -4.02
C ALA A 702 6.30 23.18 -5.08
N CYS A 703 6.60 23.39 -6.37
CA CYS A 703 6.00 22.63 -7.47
C CYS A 703 6.33 21.14 -7.43
N ILE A 704 7.58 20.74 -7.12
CA ILE A 704 7.98 19.32 -7.06
C ILE A 704 7.30 18.59 -5.89
N SER A 705 7.16 19.27 -4.76
CA SER A 705 6.64 18.67 -3.52
C SER A 705 5.13 18.79 -3.33
N GLY A 706 4.47 19.74 -4.01
CA GLY A 706 3.04 19.99 -3.87
C GLY A 706 2.65 20.95 -2.77
N SER A 707 3.61 21.71 -2.22
CA SER A 707 3.38 22.66 -1.13
C SER A 707 2.66 23.92 -1.62
N ILE A 708 1.36 23.81 -1.91
CA ILE A 708 0.54 24.90 -2.47
C ILE A 708 0.60 26.19 -1.64
N ASN A 709 0.57 26.10 -0.30
CA ASN A 709 0.58 27.29 0.54
C ASN A 709 1.90 28.07 0.42
N VAL A 710 3.03 27.35 0.35
CA VAL A 710 4.36 27.93 0.12
C VAL A 710 4.42 28.54 -1.28
N PHE A 711 3.91 27.82 -2.27
CA PHE A 711 3.85 28.30 -3.65
C PHE A 711 3.06 29.60 -3.73
N VAL A 712 1.82 29.62 -3.24
CA VAL A 712 0.94 30.81 -3.25
C VAL A 712 1.58 31.98 -2.51
N TYR A 713 2.09 31.75 -1.30
CA TYR A 713 2.73 32.79 -0.50
C TYR A 713 3.90 33.47 -1.23
N ILE A 714 4.82 32.66 -1.78
CA ILE A 714 5.96 33.19 -2.52
C ILE A 714 5.51 33.84 -3.82
N PHE A 715 4.61 33.19 -4.56
CA PHE A 715 4.12 33.69 -5.84
C PHE A 715 3.40 35.04 -5.72
N GLU A 716 2.65 35.28 -4.64
CA GLU A 716 1.95 36.54 -4.41
C GLU A 716 2.89 37.67 -3.92
N LYS A 717 4.04 37.30 -3.34
CA LYS A 717 5.07 38.26 -2.90
C LYS A 717 6.02 38.67 -4.02
N VAL A 718 6.23 37.80 -5.00
CA VAL A 718 7.02 38.11 -6.20
C VAL A 718 6.22 39.09 -7.06
N GLU A 719 6.75 40.30 -7.32
CA GLU A 719 6.07 41.28 -8.16
C GLU A 719 5.68 40.65 -9.50
N LYS A 720 4.41 40.86 -9.94
CA LYS A 720 3.83 40.21 -11.13
C LYS A 720 4.69 40.30 -12.40
N ASN A 721 5.58 41.29 -12.50
CA ASN A 721 6.42 41.53 -13.67
C ASN A 721 7.82 40.89 -13.58
N THR A 722 8.20 40.27 -12.45
CA THR A 722 9.56 39.73 -12.28
C THR A 722 9.71 38.30 -12.80
N LEU A 723 8.65 37.47 -12.83
CA LEU A 723 8.73 36.13 -13.41
C LEU A 723 8.49 36.19 -14.92
N ARG A 724 9.49 35.79 -15.71
CA ARG A 724 9.33 35.61 -17.16
C ARG A 724 8.29 34.52 -17.45
N SER A 725 7.57 34.63 -18.57
CA SER A 725 6.57 33.65 -19.01
C SER A 725 7.16 32.23 -19.10
N GLU A 726 8.41 32.10 -19.52
CA GLU A 726 9.16 30.83 -19.55
C GLU A 726 9.28 30.17 -18.17
N CYS A 727 9.50 30.96 -17.12
CA CYS A 727 9.59 30.46 -15.74
C CYS A 727 8.25 29.90 -15.27
N LEU A 728 7.15 30.60 -15.55
CA LEU A 728 5.80 30.13 -15.20
C LEU A 728 5.48 28.80 -15.90
N THR A 729 5.89 28.69 -17.15
CA THR A 729 5.76 27.45 -17.94
C THR A 729 6.53 26.30 -17.32
N ASN A 730 7.78 26.53 -16.93
CA ASN A 730 8.61 25.52 -16.28
C ASN A 730 8.02 25.11 -14.92
N LEU A 731 7.51 26.06 -14.12
CA LEU A 731 6.83 25.76 -12.86
C LEU A 731 5.58 24.88 -13.08
N ALA A 732 4.78 25.19 -14.10
CA ALA A 732 3.63 24.38 -14.48
C ALA A 732 4.05 22.97 -14.99
N ILE A 733 5.11 22.89 -15.80
CA ILE A 733 5.69 21.61 -16.24
C ILE A 733 6.11 20.76 -15.02
N LEU A 734 6.80 21.35 -14.05
CA LEU A 734 7.24 20.66 -12.83
C LEU A 734 6.06 20.20 -11.96
N ALA A 735 5.06 21.06 -11.73
CA ALA A 735 3.87 20.69 -10.98
C ALA A 735 3.07 19.58 -11.68
N SER A 736 2.98 19.66 -13.02
CA SER A 736 2.30 18.63 -13.83
C SER A 736 3.03 17.30 -13.82
N SER A 737 4.38 17.30 -13.78
CA SER A 737 5.18 16.08 -13.77
C SER A 737 5.22 15.38 -12.42
N HIS A 738 4.79 16.06 -11.35
CA HIS A 738 4.77 15.55 -9.97
C HIS A 738 3.36 15.40 -9.38
N ASN A 739 2.32 15.46 -10.22
CA ASN A 739 0.93 15.22 -9.84
C ASN A 739 0.26 16.29 -8.95
N HIS A 740 0.64 17.56 -9.06
CA HIS A 740 0.16 18.62 -8.17
C HIS A 740 -0.92 19.49 -8.82
N LEU A 741 -2.13 18.93 -8.95
CA LEU A 741 -3.29 19.60 -9.57
C LEU A 741 -3.62 20.96 -8.93
N SER A 742 -3.46 21.12 -7.61
CA SER A 742 -3.76 22.37 -6.88
C SER A 742 -2.90 23.54 -7.36
N ILE A 743 -1.61 23.31 -7.60
CA ILE A 743 -0.67 24.32 -8.12
C ILE A 743 -1.01 24.65 -9.57
N ILE A 744 -1.34 23.64 -10.39
CA ILE A 744 -1.78 23.84 -11.77
C ILE A 744 -3.07 24.68 -11.83
N LYS A 745 -4.07 24.36 -11.00
CA LYS A 745 -5.30 25.15 -10.88
C LYS A 745 -5.00 26.61 -10.58
N TYR A 746 -4.18 26.84 -9.56
CA TYR A 746 -3.78 28.19 -9.18
C TYR A 746 -3.06 28.95 -10.30
N LEU A 747 -2.14 28.28 -11.02
CA LEU A 747 -1.44 28.87 -12.16
C LEU A 747 -2.38 29.22 -13.33
N VAL A 748 -3.34 28.33 -13.65
CA VAL A 748 -4.41 28.60 -14.64
C VAL A 748 -5.26 29.80 -14.21
N ASP A 749 -5.70 29.84 -12.95
CA ASP A 749 -6.59 30.87 -12.41
C ASP A 749 -5.94 32.26 -12.43
N LYS A 750 -4.62 32.34 -12.19
CA LYS A 750 -3.86 33.59 -12.27
C LYS A 750 -3.56 34.03 -13.72
N LYS A 751 -4.17 33.37 -14.72
CA LYS A 751 -3.97 33.62 -16.16
C LYS A 751 -2.50 33.56 -16.56
N ALA A 752 -1.69 32.72 -15.90
CA ALA A 752 -0.37 32.42 -16.41
C ALA A 752 -0.58 31.80 -17.80
N ALA A 753 0.05 32.38 -18.83
CA ALA A 753 0.01 31.80 -20.17
C ALA A 753 0.62 30.39 -20.08
N LEU A 754 -0.23 29.37 -20.02
CA LEU A 754 0.21 27.99 -20.07
C LEU A 754 0.39 27.61 -21.53
N PHE A 755 1.64 27.33 -21.88
CA PHE A 755 2.00 26.92 -23.22
C PHE A 755 1.71 25.43 -23.42
N ASP A 756 1.61 25.03 -24.69
CA ASP A 756 1.41 23.65 -25.16
C ASP A 756 2.39 22.67 -24.51
N SER A 757 3.59 23.14 -24.13
CA SER A 757 4.62 22.36 -23.46
C SER A 757 4.17 21.75 -22.13
N VAL A 758 3.24 22.39 -21.40
CA VAL A 758 2.67 21.84 -20.15
C VAL A 758 1.80 20.62 -20.46
N VAL A 759 0.95 20.72 -21.48
CA VAL A 759 0.10 19.60 -21.93
C VAL A 759 0.95 18.48 -22.52
N ASP A 760 1.93 18.82 -23.35
CA ASP A 760 2.89 17.89 -23.93
C ASP A 760 3.64 17.11 -22.84
N ASN A 761 4.08 17.78 -21.78
CA ASN A 761 4.79 17.14 -20.67
C ASN A 761 3.84 16.30 -19.80
N THR A 762 2.62 16.76 -19.56
CA THR A 762 1.59 15.98 -18.85
C THR A 762 1.26 14.69 -19.60
N CYS A 763 1.33 14.70 -20.94
CA CYS A 763 1.16 13.51 -21.76
C CYS A 763 2.27 12.47 -21.62
N LYS A 764 3.43 12.82 -21.04
CA LYS A 764 4.49 11.86 -20.68
C LYS A 764 4.19 11.13 -19.37
N THR A 765 3.34 11.70 -18.51
CA THR A 765 3.02 11.16 -17.18
C THR A 765 1.65 10.48 -17.16
N SER A 766 1.34 9.74 -16.11
CA SER A 766 0.07 9.00 -15.96
C SER A 766 -1.07 9.82 -15.34
N PHE A 767 -0.88 11.13 -15.18
CA PHE A 767 -1.80 11.99 -14.42
C PHE A 767 -2.97 12.52 -15.27
N THR A 768 -3.88 11.63 -15.65
CA THR A 768 -5.03 11.92 -16.53
C THR A 768 -5.93 13.04 -16.02
N HIS A 769 -6.05 13.24 -14.71
CA HIS A 769 -6.88 14.31 -14.15
C HIS A 769 -6.28 15.71 -14.34
N ILE A 770 -4.95 15.84 -14.36
CA ILE A 770 -4.27 17.10 -14.70
C ILE A 770 -4.49 17.40 -16.18
N LEU A 771 -4.31 16.39 -17.04
CA LEU A 771 -4.58 16.54 -18.47
C LEU A 771 -6.03 16.94 -18.74
N ALA A 772 -7.00 16.28 -18.07
CA ALA A 772 -8.41 16.63 -18.18
C ALA A 772 -8.67 18.08 -17.80
N TYR A 773 -8.12 18.52 -16.66
CA TYR A 773 -8.26 19.89 -16.21
C TYR A 773 -7.65 20.90 -17.21
N LEU A 774 -6.45 20.61 -17.74
CA LEU A 774 -5.81 21.48 -18.75
C LEU A 774 -6.65 21.58 -20.04
N LEU A 775 -7.16 20.45 -20.54
CA LEU A 775 -8.00 20.41 -21.74
C LEU A 775 -9.36 21.09 -21.52
N GLU A 776 -9.98 20.93 -20.35
CA GLU A 776 -11.24 21.60 -19.97
C GLU A 776 -11.08 23.13 -19.90
N ASN A 777 -9.87 23.61 -19.62
CA ASN A 777 -9.53 25.04 -19.60
C ASN A 777 -8.94 25.54 -20.93
N ASN A 778 -9.19 24.84 -22.04
CA ASN A 778 -8.74 25.21 -23.39
C ASN A 778 -7.22 25.43 -23.50
N CYS A 779 -6.41 24.73 -22.70
CA CYS A 779 -4.97 24.75 -22.90
C CYS A 779 -4.65 24.13 -24.26
N LEU A 780 -3.82 24.82 -25.04
CA LEU A 780 -3.35 24.35 -26.32
C LEU A 780 -2.49 23.09 -26.14
N TYR A 781 -2.47 22.25 -27.17
CA TYR A 781 -1.68 21.03 -27.21
C TYR A 781 -1.08 20.88 -28.59
N SER A 782 0.10 20.27 -28.66
CA SER A 782 0.79 20.03 -29.92
C SER A 782 0.69 18.57 -30.36
N HIS A 783 1.15 18.28 -31.57
CA HIS A 783 1.31 16.88 -32.01
C HIS A 783 2.27 16.08 -31.10
N ARG A 784 3.15 16.76 -30.34
CA ARG A 784 4.03 16.10 -29.36
C ARG A 784 3.22 15.53 -28.19
N SER A 785 2.08 16.09 -27.83
CA SER A 785 1.17 15.52 -26.82
C SER A 785 0.75 14.09 -27.18
N PHE A 786 0.33 13.89 -28.43
CA PHE A 786 -0.02 12.56 -28.94
C PHE A 786 1.20 11.63 -28.97
N LEU A 787 2.33 12.08 -29.54
CA LEU A 787 3.54 11.27 -29.61
C LEU A 787 4.07 10.88 -28.22
N ASN A 788 3.99 11.78 -27.23
CA ASN A 788 4.37 11.51 -25.86
C ASN A 788 3.43 10.46 -25.22
N CYS A 789 2.12 10.58 -25.41
CA CYS A 789 1.19 9.55 -24.93
C CYS A 789 1.55 8.17 -25.48
N CYS A 790 1.88 8.09 -26.77
CA CYS A 790 2.28 6.85 -27.43
C CYS A 790 3.63 6.32 -26.96
N ALA A 791 4.65 7.17 -26.85
CA ALA A 791 6.01 6.77 -26.47
C ALA A 791 6.13 6.35 -25.00
N PHE A 792 5.35 6.97 -24.10
CA PHE A 792 5.37 6.71 -22.66
C PHE A 792 4.23 5.80 -22.17
N GLY A 793 3.40 5.24 -23.07
CA GLY A 793 2.39 4.25 -22.69
C GLY A 793 1.17 4.80 -21.97
N GLN A 794 0.90 6.10 -22.09
CA GLN A 794 -0.17 6.77 -21.35
C GLN A 794 -1.55 6.59 -22.01
N TYR A 795 -2.04 5.34 -22.03
CA TYR A 795 -3.28 4.94 -22.69
C TYR A 795 -4.50 5.79 -22.30
N ARG A 796 -4.67 6.11 -21.01
CA ARG A 796 -5.79 6.94 -20.54
C ARG A 796 -5.71 8.37 -21.05
N ASN A 797 -4.50 8.94 -21.07
CA ASN A 797 -4.26 10.28 -21.60
C ASN A 797 -4.47 10.32 -23.11
N LEU A 798 -4.04 9.28 -23.84
CA LEU A 798 -4.28 9.15 -25.27
C LEU A 798 -5.78 9.13 -25.59
N LYS A 799 -6.56 8.32 -24.86
CA LYS A 799 -8.00 8.23 -25.04
C LYS A 799 -8.68 9.57 -24.74
N LEU A 800 -8.25 10.25 -23.68
CA LEU A 800 -8.73 11.58 -23.33
C LEU A 800 -8.39 12.60 -24.43
N LEU A 801 -7.15 12.62 -24.91
CA LEU A 801 -6.70 13.52 -25.98
C LEU A 801 -7.51 13.28 -27.25
N SER A 802 -7.77 12.02 -27.64
CA SER A 802 -8.61 11.71 -28.81
C SER A 802 -10.06 12.18 -28.70
N LYS A 803 -10.58 12.38 -27.48
CA LYS A 803 -11.92 12.93 -27.26
C LYS A 803 -11.96 14.44 -27.51
N TYR A 804 -10.91 15.17 -27.11
CA TYR A 804 -10.84 16.64 -27.21
C TYR A 804 -10.20 17.12 -28.52
N SER A 805 -9.43 16.28 -29.19
CA SER A 805 -8.55 16.66 -30.30
C SER A 805 -8.68 15.67 -31.46
N LYS A 806 -9.69 15.79 -32.32
CA LYS A 806 -9.71 14.97 -33.55
C LYS A 806 -8.61 15.39 -34.54
N SER A 807 -8.34 16.69 -34.64
CA SER A 807 -7.42 17.28 -35.63
C SER A 807 -5.97 16.78 -35.56
N VAL A 808 -5.46 16.43 -34.37
CA VAL A 808 -4.08 15.91 -34.23
C VAL A 808 -3.93 14.51 -34.82
N PHE A 809 -5.00 13.72 -34.83
CA PHE A 809 -5.00 12.36 -35.37
C PHE A 809 -5.23 12.33 -36.88
N ASP A 810 -5.68 13.45 -37.48
CA ASP A 810 -5.98 13.54 -38.90
C ASP A 810 -4.73 13.65 -39.79
N LYS A 811 -3.53 13.85 -39.20
CA LYS A 811 -2.25 13.87 -39.93
C LYS A 811 -1.64 12.47 -40.00
N PRO A 812 -1.62 11.81 -41.18
CA PRO A 812 -1.16 10.42 -41.32
C PRO A 812 0.27 10.21 -40.79
N ASP A 813 1.19 11.11 -41.14
CA ASP A 813 2.60 11.03 -40.71
C ASP A 813 2.77 11.04 -39.17
N ILE A 814 1.89 11.76 -38.46
CA ILE A 814 1.96 11.90 -37.00
C ILE A 814 1.38 10.65 -36.36
N LEU A 815 0.23 10.19 -36.85
CA LEU A 815 -0.41 8.96 -36.42
C LEU A 815 0.55 7.76 -36.59
N GLU A 816 1.21 7.65 -37.74
CA GLU A 816 2.19 6.59 -38.03
C GLU A 816 3.40 6.66 -37.08
N LYS A 817 3.96 7.86 -36.85
CA LYS A 817 5.04 8.05 -35.87
C LYS A 817 4.64 7.65 -34.45
N GLY A 818 3.43 8.01 -34.02
CA GLY A 818 2.92 7.62 -32.70
C GLY A 818 2.71 6.11 -32.60
N PHE A 819 2.20 5.49 -33.67
CA PHE A 819 2.03 4.05 -33.73
C PHE A 819 3.39 3.32 -33.62
N ILE A 820 4.37 3.70 -34.44
CA ILE A 820 5.73 3.14 -34.37
C ILE A 820 6.37 3.36 -33.00
N ALA A 821 6.19 4.55 -32.39
CA ALA A 821 6.69 4.82 -31.04
C ALA A 821 6.05 3.91 -29.98
N SER A 822 4.74 3.65 -30.09
CA SER A 822 4.04 2.74 -29.17
C SER A 822 4.49 1.29 -29.32
N ILE A 823 4.78 0.85 -30.55
CA ILE A 823 5.31 -0.49 -30.84
C ILE A 823 6.74 -0.64 -30.31
N THR A 824 7.61 0.33 -30.60
CA THR A 824 9.03 0.31 -30.23
C THR A 824 9.22 0.30 -28.71
N ASN A 825 8.33 0.95 -27.97
CA ASN A 825 8.34 0.95 -26.50
C ASN A 825 7.40 -0.10 -25.87
N HIS A 826 6.91 -1.06 -26.65
CA HIS A 826 6.06 -2.18 -26.20
C HIS A 826 4.75 -1.78 -25.48
N HIS A 827 4.13 -0.66 -25.86
CA HIS A 827 2.86 -0.17 -25.29
C HIS A 827 1.64 -0.79 -25.97
N LEU A 828 1.45 -2.10 -25.78
CA LEU A 828 0.48 -2.92 -26.53
C LEU A 828 -0.96 -2.40 -26.46
N LYS A 829 -1.42 -1.89 -25.31
CA LYS A 829 -2.78 -1.31 -25.19
C LYS A 829 -3.00 -0.10 -26.09
N ILE A 830 -1.95 0.69 -26.33
CA ILE A 830 -2.00 1.82 -27.26
C ILE A 830 -1.99 1.30 -28.70
N VAL A 831 -1.17 0.30 -29.00
CA VAL A 831 -1.14 -0.37 -30.31
C VAL A 831 -2.53 -0.88 -30.67
N ASP A 832 -3.16 -1.67 -29.80
CA ASP A 832 -4.50 -2.23 -30.03
C ASP A 832 -5.56 -1.11 -30.18
N TYR A 833 -5.44 -0.03 -29.41
CA TYR A 833 -6.32 1.13 -29.53
C TYR A 833 -6.18 1.85 -30.87
N LEU A 834 -4.94 2.12 -31.30
CA LEU A 834 -4.68 2.81 -32.55
C LEU A 834 -5.09 1.95 -33.75
N ILE A 835 -4.83 0.64 -33.73
CA ILE A 835 -5.27 -0.30 -34.76
C ILE A 835 -6.80 -0.33 -34.87
N SER A 836 -7.51 -0.35 -33.73
CA SER A 836 -8.97 -0.45 -33.74
C SER A 836 -9.69 0.83 -34.16
N HIS A 837 -9.02 2.00 -34.11
CA HIS A 837 -9.68 3.29 -34.36
C HIS A 837 -9.18 4.02 -35.62
N TYR A 838 -8.04 3.63 -36.19
CA TYR A 838 -7.43 4.35 -37.31
C TYR A 838 -6.90 3.42 -38.41
N LYS A 839 -6.89 3.93 -39.65
CA LYS A 839 -6.28 3.26 -40.81
C LYS A 839 -4.89 3.84 -41.07
N PHE A 840 -3.93 2.97 -41.37
CA PHE A 840 -2.55 3.35 -41.68
C PHE A 840 -2.28 3.23 -43.17
N GLN A 841 -1.47 4.12 -43.75
CA GLN A 841 -1.19 4.10 -45.20
C GLN A 841 0.17 3.45 -45.49
N ASN A 842 1.17 3.63 -44.62
CA ASN A 842 2.52 3.14 -44.82
C ASN A 842 2.78 1.79 -44.13
N HIS A 843 2.22 0.71 -44.70
CA HIS A 843 2.39 -0.63 -44.15
C HIS A 843 3.84 -1.15 -44.22
N LYS A 844 4.64 -0.66 -45.19
CA LYS A 844 6.02 -1.11 -45.40
C LYS A 844 6.92 -0.78 -44.22
N ASP A 845 6.72 0.37 -43.58
CA ASP A 845 7.52 0.78 -42.43
C ASP A 845 6.97 0.19 -41.12
N ILE A 846 5.64 0.08 -41.00
CA ILE A 846 4.97 -0.38 -39.77
C ILE A 846 5.20 -1.87 -39.48
N ILE A 847 5.08 -2.73 -40.49
CA ILE A 847 5.16 -4.20 -40.31
C ILE A 847 6.50 -4.63 -39.69
N PRO A 848 7.66 -4.15 -40.16
CA PRO A 848 8.94 -4.46 -39.52
C PRO A 848 9.01 -4.06 -38.03
N HIS A 849 8.42 -2.93 -37.64
CA HIS A 849 8.36 -2.53 -36.24
C HIS A 849 7.46 -3.45 -35.43
N LEU A 850 6.28 -3.83 -35.94
CA LEU A 850 5.37 -4.78 -35.28
C LEU A 850 6.04 -6.12 -35.03
N ILE A 851 6.76 -6.64 -36.02
CA ILE A 851 7.51 -7.89 -35.87
C ILE A 851 8.60 -7.74 -34.80
N ARG A 852 9.35 -6.64 -34.82
CA ARG A 852 10.39 -6.36 -33.83
C ARG A 852 9.86 -6.22 -32.39
N SER A 853 8.57 -5.92 -32.22
CA SER A 853 7.95 -5.87 -30.90
C SER A 853 7.68 -7.24 -30.27
N GLY A 854 7.73 -8.31 -31.08
CA GLY A 854 7.46 -9.68 -30.64
C GLY A 854 6.00 -9.98 -30.29
N ASN A 855 5.05 -9.10 -30.59
CA ASN A 855 3.64 -9.34 -30.27
C ASN A 855 2.86 -9.87 -31.50
N LEU A 856 2.68 -11.20 -31.52
CA LEU A 856 1.90 -11.89 -32.55
C LEU A 856 0.45 -11.40 -32.66
N ASN A 857 -0.23 -11.16 -31.53
CA ASN A 857 -1.64 -10.76 -31.52
C ASN A 857 -1.84 -9.38 -32.14
N SER A 858 -0.98 -8.40 -31.81
CA SER A 858 -1.08 -7.06 -32.41
C SER A 858 -0.73 -7.08 -33.90
N LEU A 859 0.21 -7.93 -34.34
CA LEU A 859 0.50 -8.12 -35.76
C LEU A 859 -0.68 -8.76 -36.52
N GLN A 860 -1.28 -9.84 -35.98
CA GLN A 860 -2.47 -10.47 -36.57
C GLN A 860 -3.66 -9.50 -36.64
N THR A 861 -3.88 -8.73 -35.57
CA THR A 861 -4.94 -7.72 -35.51
C THR A 861 -4.70 -6.61 -36.54
N TYR A 862 -3.46 -6.16 -36.70
CA TYR A 862 -3.10 -5.17 -37.72
C TYR A 862 -3.34 -5.68 -39.15
N LEU A 863 -2.93 -6.92 -39.45
CA LEU A 863 -3.09 -7.50 -40.79
C LEU A 863 -4.56 -7.77 -41.14
N SER A 864 -5.34 -8.24 -40.17
CA SER A 864 -6.78 -8.50 -40.36
C SER A 864 -7.57 -7.21 -40.61
N ILE A 865 -7.31 -6.14 -39.87
CA ILE A 865 -8.00 -4.85 -40.04
C ILE A 865 -7.65 -4.18 -41.36
N ASN A 866 -6.38 -4.26 -41.80
CA ASN A 866 -5.93 -3.66 -43.05
C ASN A 866 -6.12 -4.56 -44.27
N GLN A 867 -6.70 -5.77 -44.11
CA GLN A 867 -6.93 -6.74 -45.18
C GLN A 867 -5.64 -7.08 -45.98
N LEU A 868 -4.50 -7.13 -45.29
CA LEU A 868 -3.20 -7.43 -45.89
C LEU A 868 -2.96 -8.93 -45.87
N SER A 869 -3.41 -9.64 -46.91
CA SER A 869 -3.23 -11.09 -47.07
C SER A 869 -2.37 -11.48 -48.28
N ASP A 870 -1.56 -10.56 -48.81
CA ASP A 870 -0.66 -10.83 -49.93
C ASP A 870 0.46 -11.80 -49.52
N GLU A 871 0.66 -12.86 -50.30
CA GLU A 871 1.75 -13.83 -50.11
C GLU A 871 3.13 -13.17 -50.02
N LYS A 872 3.36 -12.08 -50.76
CA LYS A 872 4.63 -11.32 -50.68
C LYS A 872 4.82 -10.64 -49.33
N ILE A 873 3.73 -10.16 -48.72
CA ILE A 873 3.76 -9.55 -47.39
C ILE A 873 4.03 -10.64 -46.35
N ASN A 874 3.36 -11.78 -46.44
CA ASN A 874 3.58 -12.92 -45.55
C ASN A 874 5.03 -13.45 -45.63
N LEU A 875 5.61 -13.53 -46.84
CA LEU A 875 7.02 -13.90 -47.02
C LEU A 875 7.96 -12.89 -46.36
N SER A 876 7.68 -11.59 -46.51
CA SER A 876 8.48 -10.53 -45.89
C SER A 876 8.38 -10.58 -44.36
N ILE A 877 7.17 -10.80 -43.82
CA ILE A 877 6.94 -10.96 -42.38
C ILE A 877 7.73 -12.15 -41.86
N PHE A 878 7.64 -13.29 -42.55
CA PHE A 878 8.35 -14.49 -42.19
C PHE A 878 9.87 -14.25 -42.14
N HIS A 879 10.45 -13.68 -43.20
CA HIS A 879 11.89 -13.36 -43.24
C HIS A 879 12.33 -12.39 -42.14
N ILE A 880 11.58 -11.32 -41.89
CA ILE A 880 11.92 -10.35 -40.83
C ILE A 880 11.81 -10.99 -39.44
N SER A 881 10.81 -11.86 -39.21
CA SER A 881 10.59 -12.55 -37.93
C SER A 881 11.75 -13.49 -37.62
N LEU A 882 12.25 -14.21 -38.63
CA LEU A 882 13.44 -15.04 -38.52
C LEU A 882 14.67 -14.20 -38.14
N CYS A 883 14.92 -13.10 -38.87
CA CYS A 883 16.04 -12.19 -38.58
C CYS A 883 15.93 -11.48 -37.22
N ALA A 884 14.73 -11.38 -36.65
CA ALA A 884 14.47 -10.72 -35.38
C ALA A 884 14.45 -11.68 -34.17
N GLY A 885 14.39 -13.00 -34.38
CA GLY A 885 14.40 -13.98 -33.29
C GLY A 885 13.03 -14.44 -32.81
N PHE A 886 11.94 -14.02 -33.47
CA PHE A 886 10.55 -14.29 -33.05
C PHE A 886 9.98 -15.52 -33.75
N LEU A 887 10.19 -16.69 -33.13
CA LEU A 887 9.81 -17.99 -33.67
C LEU A 887 8.29 -18.18 -33.79
N ASP A 888 7.53 -17.72 -32.81
CA ASP A 888 6.06 -17.75 -32.79
C ASP A 888 5.44 -16.97 -33.97
N ILE A 889 5.99 -15.80 -34.28
CA ILE A 889 5.58 -15.02 -35.46
C ILE A 889 5.99 -15.74 -36.73
N ALA A 890 7.23 -16.22 -36.82
CA ALA A 890 7.69 -16.98 -37.99
C ALA A 890 6.82 -18.23 -38.25
N GLN A 891 6.43 -18.94 -37.18
CA GLN A 891 5.54 -20.10 -37.25
C GLN A 891 4.16 -19.75 -37.79
N CYS A 892 3.56 -18.66 -37.29
CA CYS A 892 2.24 -18.24 -37.70
C CYS A 892 2.17 -17.85 -39.19
N PHE A 893 3.24 -17.26 -39.73
CA PHE A 893 3.26 -16.77 -41.11
C PHE A 893 3.92 -17.73 -42.09
N TYR A 894 4.37 -18.91 -41.68
CA TYR A 894 4.99 -19.87 -42.59
C TYR A 894 3.97 -20.48 -43.57
N SER A 895 4.29 -20.44 -44.87
CA SER A 895 3.60 -21.20 -45.91
C SER A 895 4.56 -22.22 -46.57
N LYS A 896 4.03 -23.37 -47.01
CA LYS A 896 4.84 -24.43 -47.65
C LYS A 896 5.54 -24.00 -48.95
N GLN A 897 5.21 -22.83 -49.50
CA GLN A 897 5.75 -22.34 -50.77
C GLN A 897 6.87 -21.31 -50.62
N PHE A 898 7.23 -20.91 -49.39
CA PHE A 898 8.26 -19.89 -49.17
C PHE A 898 9.69 -20.41 -49.38
N LEU A 899 10.39 -19.80 -50.33
CA LEU A 899 11.83 -19.90 -50.49
C LEU A 899 12.50 -19.00 -49.43
N LEU A 900 13.35 -19.58 -48.58
CA LEU A 900 14.19 -18.76 -47.69
C LEU A 900 15.29 -18.12 -48.53
N SER A 901 15.44 -16.80 -48.45
CA SER A 901 16.60 -16.16 -49.05
C SER A 901 17.86 -16.55 -48.27
N THR A 902 18.98 -16.67 -48.97
CA THR A 902 20.29 -16.91 -48.37
C THR A 902 20.67 -15.85 -47.35
N SER A 903 20.31 -14.58 -47.60
CA SER A 903 20.55 -13.47 -46.68
C SER A 903 19.86 -13.63 -45.32
N VAL A 904 18.67 -14.25 -45.27
CA VAL A 904 17.93 -14.48 -44.02
C VAL A 904 18.57 -15.60 -43.21
N MET A 905 18.97 -16.70 -43.85
CA MET A 905 19.74 -17.76 -43.19
C MET A 905 21.06 -17.23 -42.62
N GLU A 906 21.79 -16.43 -43.40
CA GLU A 906 23.02 -15.79 -42.94
C GLU A 906 22.77 -14.95 -41.67
N MET A 907 21.69 -14.16 -41.62
CA MET A 907 21.34 -13.36 -40.44
C MET A 907 20.94 -14.21 -39.22
N VAL A 908 20.15 -15.28 -39.41
CA VAL A 908 19.74 -16.19 -38.32
C VAL A 908 20.96 -16.89 -37.70
N ILE A 909 21.87 -17.37 -38.55
CA ILE A 909 23.13 -18.01 -38.13
C ILE A 909 24.02 -16.98 -37.43
N TYR A 910 24.20 -15.80 -38.03
CA TYR A 910 25.03 -14.74 -37.47
C TYR A 910 24.54 -14.27 -36.09
N ARG A 911 23.23 -14.16 -35.88
CA ARG A 911 22.60 -13.77 -34.60
C ARG A 911 22.41 -14.92 -33.61
N ARG A 912 22.75 -16.16 -33.99
CA ARG A 912 22.71 -17.36 -33.14
C ARG A 912 21.31 -17.69 -32.58
N PHE A 913 20.25 -17.53 -33.39
CA PHE A 913 18.90 -17.93 -32.98
C PHE A 913 18.69 -19.45 -33.12
N VAL A 914 19.18 -20.21 -32.14
CA VAL A 914 19.21 -21.68 -32.14
C VAL A 914 17.81 -22.28 -32.31
N HIS A 915 16.82 -21.81 -31.55
CA HIS A 915 15.43 -22.27 -31.61
C HIS A 915 14.79 -22.07 -32.99
N ILE A 916 15.22 -21.04 -33.73
CA ILE A 916 14.78 -20.81 -35.11
C ILE A 916 15.43 -21.80 -36.06
N LEU A 917 16.73 -22.10 -35.88
CA LEU A 917 17.42 -23.10 -36.69
C LEU A 917 16.81 -24.49 -36.49
N GLU A 918 16.50 -24.86 -35.25
CA GLU A 918 15.77 -26.09 -34.93
C GLU A 918 14.42 -26.14 -35.65
N TYR A 919 13.62 -25.08 -35.54
CA TYR A 919 12.34 -25.01 -36.23
C TYR A 919 12.48 -25.12 -37.75
N LEU A 920 13.39 -24.38 -38.37
CA LEU A 920 13.65 -24.45 -39.81
C LEU A 920 14.08 -25.86 -40.25
N ALA A 921 14.82 -26.60 -39.42
CA ALA A 921 15.20 -27.98 -39.68
C ALA A 921 14.01 -28.95 -39.64
N THR A 922 12.95 -28.64 -38.89
CA THR A 922 11.74 -29.48 -38.82
C THR A 922 10.80 -29.32 -40.03
N LEU A 923 10.91 -28.22 -40.78
CA LEU A 923 10.01 -27.91 -41.87
C LEU A 923 10.31 -28.75 -43.14
N LYS A 924 9.50 -29.78 -43.38
CA LYS A 924 9.59 -30.64 -44.58
C LYS A 924 9.27 -29.84 -45.86
N GLY A 925 10.22 -29.80 -46.81
CA GLY A 925 10.00 -29.25 -48.15
C GLY A 925 10.62 -27.87 -48.42
N LEU A 926 11.38 -27.30 -47.47
CA LEU A 926 12.14 -26.08 -47.71
C LEU A 926 13.19 -26.31 -48.81
N LYS A 927 13.02 -25.63 -49.95
CA LYS A 927 14.03 -25.57 -51.01
C LYS A 927 15.02 -24.48 -50.64
N PHE A 928 16.24 -24.86 -50.28
CA PHE A 928 17.36 -23.94 -50.25
C PHE A 928 17.83 -23.69 -51.68
N ASP A 929 18.21 -22.46 -52.00
CA ASP A 929 18.93 -22.19 -53.24
C ASP A 929 20.30 -22.89 -53.19
N GLN A 930 20.40 -24.05 -53.84
CA GLN A 930 21.54 -24.97 -53.72
C GLN A 930 22.83 -24.41 -54.33
N GLY A 931 22.73 -23.38 -55.18
CA GLY A 931 23.89 -22.82 -55.89
C GLY A 931 24.82 -21.97 -55.00
N PHE A 932 24.36 -21.41 -53.88
CA PHE A 932 25.10 -20.34 -53.21
C PHE A 932 25.76 -20.72 -51.87
N LEU A 933 25.24 -21.73 -51.15
CA LEU A 933 25.86 -22.25 -49.92
C LEU A 933 27.31 -22.71 -50.15
N VAL A 934 27.60 -23.20 -51.37
CA VAL A 934 28.91 -23.71 -51.78
C VAL A 934 29.94 -22.62 -52.02
N ASP A 935 29.53 -21.47 -52.57
CA ASP A 935 30.48 -20.47 -53.08
C ASP A 935 30.86 -19.38 -52.06
N ARG A 936 29.98 -19.01 -51.12
CA ARG A 936 30.30 -18.01 -50.09
C ARG A 936 30.82 -18.56 -48.77
N ALA A 937 30.59 -19.82 -48.45
CA ALA A 937 31.26 -20.48 -47.32
C ALA A 937 32.79 -20.46 -47.49
N LYS A 938 33.31 -20.32 -48.72
CA LYS A 938 34.73 -20.12 -49.01
C LYS A 938 35.26 -18.71 -48.67
N PHE A 939 34.42 -17.67 -48.58
CA PHE A 939 34.88 -16.28 -48.61
C PHE A 939 34.90 -15.54 -47.24
N LYS A 940 34.45 -16.15 -46.13
CA LYS A 940 34.42 -15.48 -44.81
C LYS A 940 35.02 -16.26 -43.63
N ILE A 941 35.56 -17.46 -43.86
CA ILE A 941 36.19 -18.25 -42.77
C ILE A 941 37.59 -17.71 -42.40
N GLN A 942 38.24 -16.92 -43.27
CA GLN A 942 39.54 -16.33 -42.95
C GLN A 942 39.49 -15.27 -41.82
N ASP A 943 38.32 -14.68 -41.54
CA ASP A 943 38.15 -13.70 -40.45
C ASP A 943 37.74 -14.32 -39.11
N PHE A 944 37.49 -15.64 -39.05
CA PHE A 944 37.06 -16.38 -37.85
C PHE A 944 38.23 -17.03 -37.09
N ASN A 945 39.43 -16.47 -37.20
CA ASN A 945 40.65 -17.14 -36.72
C ASN A 945 40.84 -17.17 -35.19
N HIS A 946 39.95 -16.58 -34.39
CA HIS A 946 39.95 -16.78 -32.93
C HIS A 946 38.54 -16.66 -32.38
N ASP A 947 37.81 -17.78 -32.20
CA ASP A 947 36.77 -17.80 -31.16
C ASP A 947 36.23 -19.20 -30.81
N ALA A 948 36.07 -19.44 -29.52
CA ALA A 948 35.41 -20.62 -28.93
C ALA A 948 33.96 -20.84 -29.43
N HIS A 949 33.40 -19.82 -30.08
CA HIS A 949 32.05 -19.81 -30.61
C HIS A 949 31.83 -20.62 -31.89
N PHE A 950 32.84 -20.79 -32.75
CA PHE A 950 32.72 -21.65 -33.94
C PHE A 950 32.71 -23.14 -33.56
N LYS A 951 33.50 -23.48 -32.53
CA LYS A 951 33.53 -24.82 -31.93
C LYS A 951 32.18 -25.18 -31.28
N PHE A 952 31.58 -24.28 -30.50
CA PHE A 952 30.25 -24.50 -29.92
C PHE A 952 29.16 -24.71 -30.99
N PHE A 953 29.20 -23.97 -32.10
CA PHE A 953 28.25 -24.13 -33.20
C PHE A 953 28.43 -25.48 -33.93
N LEU A 954 29.68 -25.92 -34.13
CA LEU A 954 30.00 -27.23 -34.72
C LEU A 954 29.61 -28.39 -33.80
N GLU A 955 29.90 -28.30 -32.50
CA GLU A 955 29.51 -29.31 -31.50
C GLU A 955 27.99 -29.43 -31.40
N TYR A 956 27.27 -28.30 -31.36
CA TYR A 956 25.80 -28.29 -31.34
C TYR A 956 25.17 -28.88 -32.62
N LEU A 957 25.77 -28.64 -33.80
CA LEU A 957 25.32 -29.23 -35.07
C LEU A 957 25.66 -30.72 -35.22
N LEU A 958 26.68 -31.22 -34.52
CA LEU A 958 27.05 -32.63 -34.50
C LEU A 958 26.13 -33.44 -33.56
N ASP A 959 25.69 -32.85 -32.45
CA ASP A 959 24.75 -33.48 -31.51
C ASP A 959 23.32 -33.58 -32.08
N PHE A 960 22.89 -32.58 -32.88
CA PHE A 960 21.65 -32.69 -33.64
C PHE A 960 21.90 -33.53 -34.90
N ASN A 961 21.51 -34.80 -34.83
CA ASN A 961 21.57 -35.80 -35.91
C ASN A 961 20.76 -35.35 -37.16
N LEU A 962 21.28 -34.36 -37.90
CA LEU A 962 20.64 -33.77 -39.08
C LEU A 962 20.59 -34.83 -40.18
N LYS A 963 19.45 -35.52 -40.26
CA LYS A 963 19.09 -36.48 -41.33
C LYS A 963 18.94 -35.85 -42.72
N HIS A 964 19.49 -34.67 -42.96
CA HIS A 964 19.52 -34.06 -44.29
C HIS A 964 20.89 -34.32 -44.93
N PRO A 965 21.08 -35.45 -45.65
CA PRO A 965 22.38 -35.91 -46.12
C PRO A 965 23.12 -34.89 -47.00
N LYS A 966 22.40 -33.95 -47.62
CA LYS A 966 23.01 -32.88 -48.44
C LYS A 966 23.68 -31.78 -47.60
N LEU A 967 23.12 -31.42 -46.44
CA LEU A 967 23.70 -30.39 -45.56
C LEU A 967 24.89 -30.98 -44.79
N LEU A 968 24.75 -32.23 -44.35
CA LEU A 968 25.80 -33.00 -43.69
C LEU A 968 26.98 -33.28 -44.64
N LYS A 969 26.70 -33.68 -45.89
CA LYS A 969 27.76 -33.87 -46.92
C LYS A 969 28.46 -32.56 -47.26
N PHE A 970 27.76 -31.43 -47.24
CA PHE A 970 28.35 -30.11 -47.46
C PHE A 970 29.27 -29.68 -46.30
N MET A 971 28.90 -29.98 -45.05
CA MET A 971 29.73 -29.73 -43.86
C MET A 971 30.92 -30.69 -43.71
N ILE A 972 30.78 -31.96 -44.12
CA ILE A 972 31.87 -32.96 -44.06
C ILE A 972 32.94 -32.71 -45.14
N LEU A 973 32.57 -32.11 -46.27
CA LEU A 973 33.49 -31.78 -47.37
C LEU A 973 34.33 -30.51 -47.11
N LYS A 974 34.11 -29.81 -46.00
CA LYS A 974 34.78 -28.56 -45.65
C LYS A 974 35.44 -28.68 -44.29
#